data_AF-A0A1V5PK11-F1
#
_entry.id   AF-A0A1V5PK11-F1
#
_cell.length_a   1.000
_cell.length_b   1.000
_cell.length_c   1.000
_cell.angle_alpha   90.00
_cell.angle_beta   90.00
_cell.angle_gamma   90.00
#
_symmetry.space_group_name_H-M   'P 1'
#
loop_
_entity.id
_entity.type
_entity.pdbx_description
1 polymer ?
#
loop_
_entity_poly.entity_id
_entity_poly.type
_entity_poly.pdbx_seq_one_letter_code
_entity_poly.pdbx_strand_id
1 'polypeptide(L)'
;MKIKFYIILFYLFFIFLLSPLLSKEEKKEDFRPMTVDDVINIEKPYQLRMSPDNKTLIWVQYSVDEEKNKHIANIWMAAVTGGKEPVQLTRGKSSSRQPQWSPDGKEIAFLSDRIDNKDQIFTIYPYGGEASLLFKSNEDIHTFRWKDNKTIIFLTREDKYYYEEQLEDAKDDAEVVDDIKTFVPQRLFSYSLEDKKIKRLTLNNDQITTFTVSPDGNWAVTVHTDSPLYGLDPKYLKKYYLLNLKDLSMKQIFTEKYFQPYDLKWDKDGTLYFIDEKSSYEEKKGPGIPLLYEYNVKTNICKEVPLNWSWGIGLLEGRLFDSEGGKVVTTLAEGVVNHLVILNKSNGQWTRLEDPKSSNISDFVLTNDGKGMAFVYSTANKPFKLYYGEFDGNKFKNVITLADLNKGLDKVFLTRRDIIKWKSEGDREIEGILFYPKEYKEGQKYPLIVQIHGGPSWYDPDIFDTSWAYYPHILSAKNSFVLAVNYSGSANYGLAFMESIIGHYYELEVPDILSGIDSLIGKGMVDPEKLGTMGWSNGSILSIALTTETERFKVACCGAGNVNWLSDYGNCSFGVAFDNLYFKGPYWEHLEHYIASSPLFKMNKVITPTLIIFGDSDTTVPTEQGYEHYRALQQMEKAPVRFVLMPGEPHSLRKISHQKRKMEEELAWFDKYLFNEKSEVKNRSFMEGSPMDIMLKKSDFSYDGKGNLGVIYKDILIPETVEYEGLKVGRFEVTRSQFEAFLKENKDFDTTGLIDCKENSFKGGTGNYPVSGINLEKARAYCDWLSNKTGNKYRLPESKEMEKWLKDCNGNENTLDYWSGYSISPDEISELEDYIKKLESAQGIILPCGFFSESVEKIYDLNGNVSEICSDGSVTGLSARHISDKRQPYNPPGINYTGFRVVMEK
;
A
#
# COMPACT_ATOMS: atom_id res chain seq x y z
N MET A 1 3.64 74.18 29.53
CA MET A 1 4.46 73.20 28.77
C MET A 1 4.96 72.03 29.65
N LYS A 2 4.09 71.43 30.50
CA LYS A 2 4.45 70.32 31.42
C LYS A 2 3.39 69.21 31.55
N ILE A 3 2.35 69.22 30.70
CA ILE A 3 1.22 68.26 30.79
C ILE A 3 1.21 67.25 29.62
N LYS A 4 1.92 67.53 28.51
CA LYS A 4 2.01 66.58 27.38
C LYS A 4 3.12 65.53 27.48
N PHE A 5 4.03 65.63 28.45
CA PHE A 5 5.16 64.68 28.57
C PHE A 5 4.86 63.48 29.49
N TYR A 6 3.94 63.62 30.45
CA TYR A 6 3.59 62.54 31.37
C TYR A 6 2.58 61.53 30.80
N ILE A 7 1.77 61.93 29.81
CA ILE A 7 0.79 61.02 29.17
C ILE A 7 1.49 60.03 28.22
N ILE A 8 2.62 60.42 27.62
CA ILE A 8 3.36 59.55 26.70
C ILE A 8 4.19 58.50 27.47
N LEU A 9 4.76 58.85 28.64
CA LEU A 9 5.44 57.86 29.49
C LEU A 9 4.48 56.87 30.18
N PHE A 10 3.25 57.29 30.50
CA PHE A 10 2.27 56.39 31.13
C PHE A 10 1.72 55.33 30.15
N TYR A 11 1.62 55.65 28.85
CA TYR A 11 1.23 54.69 27.82
C TYR A 11 2.37 53.76 27.39
N LEU A 12 3.63 54.23 27.41
CA LEU A 12 4.78 53.39 27.08
C LEU A 12 5.13 52.38 28.19
N PHE A 13 4.81 52.67 29.45
CA PHE A 13 5.01 51.73 30.56
C PHE A 13 3.91 50.66 30.66
N PHE A 14 2.70 50.92 30.13
CA PHE A 14 1.60 49.95 30.12
C PHE A 14 1.60 48.99 28.92
N ILE A 15 2.33 49.31 27.85
CA ILE A 15 2.49 48.43 26.68
C ILE A 15 3.60 47.38 26.88
N PHE A 16 4.44 47.51 27.91
CA PHE A 16 5.51 46.55 28.22
C PHE A 16 5.18 45.54 29.34
N LEU A 17 3.98 45.56 29.93
CA LEU A 17 3.61 44.72 31.08
C LEU A 17 2.38 43.82 30.87
N LEU A 18 1.90 43.67 29.63
CA LEU A 18 0.75 42.82 29.29
C LEU A 18 0.98 41.98 28.03
N SER A 19 2.14 41.34 27.97
CA SER A 19 2.33 40.14 27.16
C SER A 19 3.29 39.20 27.89
N PRO A 20 2.82 38.33 28.81
CA PRO A 20 3.47 37.04 28.85
C PRO A 20 3.18 36.44 27.47
N LEU A 21 4.19 36.47 26.59
CA LEU A 21 4.37 35.40 25.63
C LEU A 21 4.38 34.11 26.47
N LEU A 22 3.20 33.57 26.75
CA LEU A 22 3.05 32.15 26.56
C LEU A 22 3.28 31.96 25.07
N SER A 23 4.54 31.72 24.70
CA SER A 23 4.75 30.62 23.77
C SER A 23 4.01 29.46 24.41
N LYS A 24 2.77 29.24 23.97
CA LYS A 24 2.29 27.88 23.89
C LYS A 24 3.40 27.23 23.08
N GLU A 25 4.31 26.53 23.74
CA GLU A 25 4.88 25.34 23.13
C GLU A 25 3.64 24.58 22.70
N GLU A 26 3.24 24.76 21.44
CA GLU A 26 2.47 23.75 20.76
C GLU A 26 3.28 22.50 21.03
N LYS A 27 2.74 21.61 21.88
CA LYS A 27 3.22 20.25 21.91
C LYS A 27 3.26 19.84 20.45
N LYS A 28 4.46 19.72 19.89
CA LYS A 28 4.65 19.12 18.57
C LYS A 28 3.98 17.76 18.69
N GLU A 29 2.77 17.64 18.15
CA GLU A 29 2.17 16.33 17.98
C GLU A 29 3.12 15.59 17.05
N ASP A 30 3.77 14.57 17.60
CA ASP A 30 4.81 13.84 16.91
C ASP A 30 4.14 12.86 15.94
N PHE A 31 3.78 13.36 14.76
CA PHE A 31 3.23 12.54 13.69
C PHE A 31 4.32 11.63 13.12
N ARG A 32 4.09 10.31 13.14
CA ARG A 32 4.98 9.35 12.50
C ARG A 32 4.85 9.42 10.96
N PRO A 33 5.93 9.16 10.19
CA PRO A 33 5.80 8.98 8.75
C PRO A 33 4.81 7.88 8.37
N MET A 34 4.20 8.03 7.19
CA MET A 34 3.41 6.97 6.56
C MET A 34 4.33 5.80 6.17
N THR A 35 3.89 4.57 6.39
CA THR A 35 4.60 3.35 6.02
C THR A 35 3.97 2.69 4.80
N VAL A 36 4.67 1.73 4.20
CA VAL A 36 4.14 0.86 3.13
C VAL A 36 2.88 0.13 3.62
N ASP A 37 2.87 -0.34 4.87
CA ASP A 37 1.70 -1.00 5.46
C ASP A 37 0.51 -0.06 5.62
N ASP A 38 0.73 1.22 5.96
CA ASP A 38 -0.37 2.18 6.00
C ASP A 38 -1.03 2.30 4.62
N VAL A 39 -0.23 2.41 3.55
CA VAL A 39 -0.72 2.54 2.17
C VAL A 39 -1.55 1.33 1.75
N ILE A 40 -1.05 0.13 2.04
CA ILE A 40 -1.73 -1.14 1.74
C ILE A 40 -3.07 -1.27 2.48
N ASN A 41 -3.17 -0.70 3.68
CA ASN A 41 -4.35 -0.78 4.53
C ASN A 41 -5.29 0.43 4.39
N ILE A 42 -5.07 1.33 3.42
CA ILE A 42 -6.02 2.42 3.15
C ILE A 42 -7.37 1.82 2.76
N GLU A 43 -8.40 2.21 3.50
CA GLU A 43 -9.76 1.76 3.27
C GLU A 43 -10.54 2.80 2.45
N LYS A 44 -11.17 2.35 1.36
CA LYS A 44 -12.03 3.16 0.50
C LYS A 44 -13.40 2.49 0.35
N PRO A 45 -14.51 3.24 0.40
CA PRO A 45 -15.84 2.67 0.21
C PRO A 45 -16.17 2.64 -1.28
N TYR A 46 -16.81 1.57 -1.71
CA TYR A 46 -17.24 1.37 -3.10
C TYR A 46 -18.69 0.90 -3.15
N GLN A 47 -19.34 1.07 -4.30
CA GLN A 47 -20.65 0.50 -4.59
C GLN A 47 -21.73 0.91 -3.56
N LEU A 48 -21.78 2.20 -3.20
CA LEU A 48 -22.77 2.74 -2.27
C LEU A 48 -24.21 2.42 -2.72
N ARG A 49 -25.08 2.01 -1.79
CA ARG A 49 -26.52 1.73 -2.03
C ARG A 49 -27.38 2.20 -0.87
N MET A 50 -28.39 3.01 -1.17
CA MET A 50 -29.39 3.46 -0.20
C MET A 50 -30.51 2.42 -0.04
N SER A 51 -30.97 2.19 1.19
CA SER A 51 -32.15 1.36 1.47
C SER A 51 -33.43 1.99 0.92
N PRO A 52 -34.44 1.20 0.49
CA PRO A 52 -35.69 1.72 -0.07
C PRO A 52 -36.42 2.73 0.84
N ASP A 53 -36.27 2.61 2.16
CA ASP A 53 -36.85 3.52 3.15
C ASP A 53 -36.00 4.76 3.46
N ASN A 54 -34.86 4.91 2.78
CA ASN A 54 -33.90 6.01 2.93
C ASN A 54 -33.27 6.13 4.32
N LYS A 55 -33.24 5.05 5.11
CA LYS A 55 -32.70 5.09 6.48
C LYS A 55 -31.31 4.48 6.63
N THR A 56 -30.90 3.64 5.71
CA THR A 56 -29.68 2.84 5.84
C THR A 56 -28.89 2.87 4.55
N LEU A 57 -27.61 3.18 4.66
CA LEU A 57 -26.65 3.07 3.56
C LEU A 57 -25.86 1.77 3.72
N ILE A 58 -25.61 1.07 2.61
CA ILE A 58 -24.65 -0.03 2.53
C ILE A 58 -23.57 0.26 1.50
N TRP A 59 -22.38 -0.27 1.73
CA TRP A 59 -21.24 -0.15 0.81
C TRP A 59 -20.35 -1.39 0.89
N VAL A 60 -19.45 -1.50 -0.07
CA VAL A 60 -18.36 -2.48 -0.09
C VAL A 60 -17.09 -1.80 0.38
N GLN A 61 -16.35 -2.46 1.25
CA GLN A 61 -15.05 -2.03 1.74
C GLN A 61 -14.05 -3.15 1.58
N TYR A 62 -12.87 -2.82 1.05
CA TYR A 62 -11.79 -3.77 0.89
C TYR A 62 -10.87 -3.72 2.11
N SER A 63 -10.51 -4.90 2.61
CA SER A 63 -9.51 -5.05 3.67
C SER A 63 -8.46 -6.07 3.23
N VAL A 64 -7.28 -6.01 3.83
CA VAL A 64 -6.19 -6.95 3.55
C VAL A 64 -6.46 -8.28 4.25
N ASP A 65 -6.32 -9.38 3.52
CA ASP A 65 -6.19 -10.73 4.08
C ASP A 65 -4.75 -11.18 3.87
N GLU A 66 -3.94 -11.10 4.93
CA GLU A 66 -2.50 -11.41 4.87
C GLU A 66 -2.23 -12.87 4.52
N GLU A 67 -3.04 -13.80 5.03
CA GLU A 67 -2.88 -15.23 4.76
C GLU A 67 -3.16 -15.56 3.29
N LYS A 68 -4.21 -14.95 2.70
CA LYS A 68 -4.54 -15.12 1.28
C LYS A 68 -3.74 -14.21 0.37
N ASN A 69 -2.94 -13.30 0.93
CA ASN A 69 -2.10 -12.37 0.21
C ASN A 69 -2.88 -11.53 -0.82
N LYS A 70 -4.09 -11.08 -0.47
CA LYS A 70 -4.97 -10.29 -1.36
C LYS A 70 -5.91 -9.38 -0.58
N HIS A 71 -6.54 -8.43 -1.26
CA HIS A 71 -7.69 -7.73 -0.70
C HIS A 71 -8.95 -8.62 -0.72
N ILE A 72 -9.76 -8.52 0.33
CA ILE A 72 -11.08 -9.15 0.45
C ILE A 72 -12.15 -8.07 0.60
N ALA A 73 -13.25 -8.23 -0.13
CA ALA A 73 -14.37 -7.29 -0.08
C ALA A 73 -15.37 -7.68 1.00
N ASN A 74 -15.80 -6.72 1.82
CA ASN A 74 -16.84 -6.91 2.83
C ASN A 74 -17.93 -5.85 2.71
N ILE A 75 -19.17 -6.23 3.01
CA ILE A 75 -20.32 -5.33 3.03
C ILE A 75 -20.42 -4.69 4.41
N TRP A 76 -20.58 -3.38 4.42
CA TRP A 76 -20.78 -2.57 5.62
C TRP A 76 -22.09 -1.80 5.53
N MET A 77 -22.61 -1.38 6.67
CA MET A 77 -23.82 -0.58 6.77
C MET A 77 -23.72 0.52 7.82
N ALA A 78 -24.46 1.62 7.60
CA ALA A 78 -24.64 2.68 8.58
C ALA A 78 -26.04 3.29 8.45
N ALA A 79 -26.61 3.73 9.57
CA ALA A 79 -27.86 4.50 9.56
C ALA A 79 -27.59 5.94 9.11
N VAL A 80 -28.42 6.48 8.23
CA VAL A 80 -28.25 7.85 7.70
C VAL A 80 -28.63 8.93 8.71
N THR A 81 -29.17 8.57 9.87
CA THR A 81 -29.34 9.49 11.01
C THR A 81 -28.02 9.74 11.75
N GLY A 82 -26.97 8.96 11.45
CA GLY A 82 -25.70 9.00 12.15
C GLY A 82 -25.79 8.57 13.62
N GLY A 83 -24.76 8.93 14.39
CA GLY A 83 -24.70 8.74 15.85
C GLY A 83 -24.34 7.32 16.32
N LYS A 84 -24.11 6.37 15.39
CA LYS A 84 -23.59 5.04 15.67
C LYS A 84 -22.46 4.71 14.70
N GLU A 85 -21.49 3.93 15.16
CA GLU A 85 -20.42 3.43 14.30
C GLU A 85 -20.98 2.49 13.21
N PRO A 86 -20.36 2.47 12.01
CA PRO A 86 -20.62 1.49 10.97
C PRO A 86 -20.60 0.05 11.46
N VAL A 87 -21.44 -0.79 10.86
CA VAL A 87 -21.50 -2.22 11.15
C VAL A 87 -21.04 -3.00 9.93
N GLN A 88 -20.02 -3.85 10.12
CA GLN A 88 -19.60 -4.83 9.12
C GLN A 88 -20.61 -6.00 9.09
N LEU A 89 -21.31 -6.17 7.96
CA LEU A 89 -22.33 -7.19 7.74
C LEU A 89 -21.76 -8.55 7.33
N THR A 90 -20.74 -8.55 6.47
CA THR A 90 -20.07 -9.79 6.03
C THR A 90 -18.66 -9.86 6.58
N ARG A 91 -18.23 -11.08 6.94
CA ARG A 91 -16.91 -11.35 7.53
C ARG A 91 -16.36 -12.65 6.94
N GLY A 92 -15.06 -12.86 7.10
CA GLY A 92 -14.37 -14.09 6.72
C GLY A 92 -13.35 -13.85 5.61
N LYS A 93 -12.82 -14.94 5.05
CA LYS A 93 -11.72 -14.90 4.06
C LYS A 93 -12.21 -14.83 2.61
N SER A 94 -13.51 -14.63 2.40
CA SER A 94 -14.16 -14.61 1.09
C SER A 94 -14.66 -13.20 0.80
N SER A 95 -14.65 -12.83 -0.48
CA SER A 95 -15.16 -11.53 -0.90
C SER A 95 -16.69 -11.56 -0.99
N SER A 96 -17.31 -10.45 -0.58
CA SER A 96 -18.74 -10.16 -0.73
C SER A 96 -18.89 -8.81 -1.44
N ARG A 97 -19.51 -8.81 -2.62
CA ARG A 97 -19.52 -7.68 -3.56
C ARG A 97 -20.88 -7.50 -4.25
N GLN A 98 -21.06 -6.37 -4.95
CA GLN A 98 -22.30 -6.00 -5.65
C GLN A 98 -23.58 -6.09 -4.78
N PRO A 99 -23.59 -5.53 -3.55
CA PRO A 99 -24.76 -5.61 -2.70
C PRO A 99 -25.96 -4.86 -3.30
N GLN A 100 -27.16 -5.41 -3.11
CA GLN A 100 -28.44 -4.79 -3.52
C GLN A 100 -29.50 -5.09 -2.47
N TRP A 101 -30.18 -4.03 -2.02
CA TRP A 101 -31.39 -4.19 -1.23
C TRP A 101 -32.48 -4.90 -2.03
N SER A 102 -33.23 -5.79 -1.39
CA SER A 102 -34.51 -6.26 -1.94
C SER A 102 -35.44 -5.05 -2.16
N PRO A 103 -36.34 -5.07 -3.15
CA PRO A 103 -37.20 -3.91 -3.41
C PRO A 103 -38.10 -3.53 -2.23
N ASP A 104 -38.43 -4.47 -1.34
CA ASP A 104 -39.15 -4.24 -0.08
C ASP A 104 -38.25 -3.87 1.11
N GLY A 105 -36.92 -3.84 0.93
CA GLY A 105 -35.94 -3.43 1.92
C GLY A 105 -35.70 -4.41 3.07
N LYS A 106 -36.24 -5.64 3.00
CA LYS A 106 -36.10 -6.63 4.09
C LYS A 106 -34.77 -7.37 4.07
N GLU A 107 -34.18 -7.57 2.89
CA GLU A 107 -32.97 -8.37 2.71
C GLU A 107 -31.96 -7.61 1.85
N ILE A 108 -30.69 -8.02 1.96
CA ILE A 108 -29.61 -7.59 1.08
C ILE A 108 -29.12 -8.82 0.33
N ALA A 109 -29.22 -8.80 -1.00
CA ALA A 109 -28.59 -9.78 -1.88
C ALA A 109 -27.20 -9.32 -2.29
N PHE A 110 -26.26 -10.23 -2.49
CA PHE A 110 -24.90 -9.92 -2.93
C PHE A 110 -24.21 -11.14 -3.55
N LEU A 111 -23.11 -10.91 -4.28
CA LEU A 111 -22.25 -11.97 -4.79
C LEU A 111 -21.16 -12.32 -3.76
N SER A 112 -20.88 -13.61 -3.58
CA SER A 112 -19.76 -14.05 -2.75
C SER A 112 -19.06 -15.28 -3.30
N ASP A 113 -17.72 -15.26 -3.23
CA ASP A 113 -16.82 -16.34 -3.69
C ASP A 113 -16.61 -17.44 -2.65
N ARG A 114 -17.49 -17.55 -1.65
CA ARG A 114 -17.31 -18.47 -0.51
C ARG A 114 -17.58 -19.94 -0.82
N ILE A 115 -18.19 -20.24 -1.97
CA ILE A 115 -18.49 -21.61 -2.41
C ILE A 115 -17.63 -21.89 -3.65
N ASP A 116 -16.77 -22.90 -3.56
CA ASP A 116 -15.92 -23.37 -4.66
C ASP A 116 -15.04 -22.28 -5.29
N ASN A 117 -14.78 -21.17 -4.58
CA ASN A 117 -14.15 -19.95 -5.08
C ASN A 117 -14.86 -19.32 -6.31
N LYS A 118 -16.16 -19.61 -6.48
CA LYS A 118 -17.01 -19.04 -7.53
C LYS A 118 -18.02 -18.06 -6.94
N ASP A 119 -18.30 -16.96 -7.65
CA ASP A 119 -19.33 -16.00 -7.27
C ASP A 119 -20.72 -16.63 -7.33
N GLN A 120 -21.37 -16.67 -6.16
CA GLN A 120 -22.75 -17.13 -6.01
C GLN A 120 -23.60 -16.06 -5.34
N ILE A 121 -24.93 -16.11 -5.52
CA ILE A 121 -25.85 -15.16 -4.91
C ILE A 121 -26.18 -15.60 -3.48
N PHE A 122 -25.91 -14.71 -2.53
CA PHE A 122 -26.28 -14.83 -1.12
C PHE A 122 -27.29 -13.76 -0.74
N THR A 123 -28.12 -14.06 0.27
CA THR A 123 -28.97 -13.07 0.94
C THR A 123 -28.65 -12.98 2.42
N ILE A 124 -28.83 -11.81 3.02
CA ILE A 124 -28.69 -11.57 4.47
C ILE A 124 -29.75 -10.59 4.96
N TYR A 125 -30.25 -10.81 6.18
CA TYR A 125 -31.09 -9.83 6.87
C TYR A 125 -30.22 -8.75 7.52
N PRO A 126 -30.50 -7.44 7.29
CA PRO A 126 -29.62 -6.34 7.69
C PRO A 126 -29.50 -6.17 9.22
N TYR A 127 -30.47 -6.64 10.00
CA TYR A 127 -30.52 -6.45 11.45
C TYR A 127 -30.18 -7.72 12.25
N GLY A 128 -29.68 -8.77 11.60
CA GLY A 128 -29.18 -9.99 12.24
C GLY A 128 -29.54 -11.28 11.50
N GLY A 129 -28.68 -12.29 11.63
CA GLY A 129 -28.78 -13.58 10.94
C GLY A 129 -27.50 -13.90 10.16
N GLU A 130 -27.39 -15.13 9.65
CA GLU A 130 -26.29 -15.54 8.77
C GLU A 130 -26.66 -15.36 7.30
N ALA A 131 -25.65 -15.05 6.47
CA ALA A 131 -25.82 -15.01 5.03
C ALA A 131 -26.15 -16.42 4.50
N SER A 132 -27.22 -16.52 3.71
CA SER A 132 -27.72 -17.79 3.18
C SER A 132 -27.50 -17.86 1.66
N LEU A 133 -27.00 -19.00 1.17
CA LEU A 133 -26.88 -19.26 -0.26
C LEU A 133 -28.29 -19.34 -0.86
N LEU A 134 -28.56 -18.57 -1.91
CA LEU A 134 -29.87 -18.57 -2.55
C LEU A 134 -30.12 -19.85 -3.36
N PHE A 135 -29.15 -20.20 -4.21
CA PHE A 135 -29.05 -21.48 -4.93
C PHE A 135 -27.59 -21.70 -5.35
N LYS A 136 -27.22 -22.94 -5.65
CA LYS A 136 -25.89 -23.27 -6.20
C LYS A 136 -25.94 -23.27 -7.72
N SER A 137 -25.15 -22.41 -8.36
CA SER A 137 -24.81 -22.48 -9.79
C SER A 137 -23.54 -23.30 -9.97
N ASN A 138 -23.43 -24.01 -11.10
CA ASN A 138 -22.20 -24.71 -11.46
C ASN A 138 -21.10 -23.74 -11.89
N GLU A 139 -21.50 -22.62 -12.49
CA GLU A 139 -20.60 -21.58 -13.01
C GLU A 139 -20.74 -20.25 -12.26
N ASP A 140 -19.75 -19.37 -12.45
CA ASP A 140 -19.72 -18.03 -11.86
C ASP A 140 -20.93 -17.20 -12.25
N ILE A 141 -21.53 -16.52 -11.27
CA ILE A 141 -22.56 -15.51 -11.51
C ILE A 141 -21.87 -14.15 -11.59
N HIS A 142 -21.81 -13.56 -12.79
CA HIS A 142 -21.08 -12.30 -13.02
C HIS A 142 -21.78 -11.07 -12.44
N THR A 143 -23.11 -11.01 -12.56
CA THR A 143 -23.93 -9.95 -11.96
C THR A 143 -25.38 -10.39 -11.85
N PHE A 144 -26.16 -9.72 -11.01
CA PHE A 144 -27.59 -9.99 -10.83
C PHE A 144 -28.38 -8.68 -10.61
N ARG A 145 -29.69 -8.70 -10.84
CA ARG A 145 -30.61 -7.59 -10.55
C ARG A 145 -31.93 -8.15 -10.04
N TRP A 146 -32.54 -7.45 -9.08
CA TRP A 146 -33.93 -7.70 -8.73
C TRP A 146 -34.84 -7.30 -9.90
N LYS A 147 -35.77 -8.19 -10.26
CA LYS A 147 -36.89 -7.85 -11.16
C LYS A 147 -38.09 -7.35 -10.36
N ASP A 148 -38.36 -8.00 -9.22
CA ASP A 148 -39.43 -7.69 -8.27
C ASP A 148 -39.10 -8.38 -6.92
N ASN A 149 -39.97 -8.27 -5.91
CA ASN A 149 -39.76 -8.88 -4.58
C ASN A 149 -39.66 -10.42 -4.58
N LYS A 150 -39.95 -11.08 -5.71
CA LYS A 150 -40.03 -12.53 -5.81
C LYS A 150 -39.06 -13.12 -6.84
N THR A 151 -38.40 -12.27 -7.62
CA THR A 151 -37.62 -12.72 -8.79
C THR A 151 -36.31 -11.96 -8.90
N ILE A 152 -35.22 -12.71 -9.02
CA ILE A 152 -33.89 -12.20 -9.38
C ILE A 152 -33.55 -12.63 -10.80
N ILE A 153 -32.96 -11.73 -11.59
CA ILE A 153 -32.33 -12.04 -12.86
C ILE A 153 -30.82 -12.05 -12.65
N PHE A 154 -30.11 -13.00 -13.26
CA PHE A 154 -28.67 -13.13 -13.12
C PHE A 154 -28.01 -13.53 -14.45
N LEU A 155 -26.73 -13.15 -14.58
CA LEU A 155 -25.89 -13.39 -15.75
C LEU A 155 -24.88 -14.49 -15.44
N THR A 156 -24.91 -15.57 -16.22
CA THR A 156 -23.94 -16.66 -16.16
C THR A 156 -23.90 -17.38 -17.52
N ARG A 157 -22.99 -18.35 -17.68
CA ARG A 157 -22.98 -19.26 -18.83
C ARG A 157 -23.80 -20.52 -18.53
N GLU A 158 -24.08 -21.31 -19.56
CA GLU A 158 -24.52 -22.70 -19.34
C GLU A 158 -23.35 -23.54 -18.83
N ASP A 159 -23.67 -24.76 -18.37
CA ASP A 159 -22.68 -25.77 -18.01
C ASP A 159 -21.65 -26.01 -19.13
N LYS A 160 -20.49 -26.54 -18.75
CA LYS A 160 -19.41 -26.88 -19.67
C LYS A 160 -19.91 -27.70 -20.85
N TYR A 161 -19.41 -27.37 -22.02
CA TYR A 161 -19.67 -28.16 -23.22
C TYR A 161 -18.80 -29.41 -23.21
N TYR A 162 -19.29 -30.46 -23.86
CA TYR A 162 -18.55 -31.73 -23.99
C TYR A 162 -17.12 -31.53 -24.51
N TYR A 163 -16.90 -30.57 -25.43
CA TYR A 163 -15.56 -30.24 -25.92
C TYR A 163 -14.63 -29.70 -24.83
N GLU A 164 -15.12 -28.83 -23.93
CA GLU A 164 -14.33 -28.32 -22.81
C GLU A 164 -14.00 -29.45 -21.82
N GLU A 165 -14.96 -30.35 -21.55
CA GLU A 165 -14.70 -31.54 -20.72
C GLU A 165 -13.63 -32.45 -21.34
N GLN A 166 -13.62 -32.61 -22.67
CA GLN A 166 -12.59 -33.37 -23.37
C GLN A 166 -11.20 -32.74 -23.25
N LEU A 167 -11.09 -31.40 -23.31
CA LEU A 167 -9.83 -30.70 -23.11
C LEU A 167 -9.32 -30.88 -21.67
N GLU A 168 -10.21 -30.77 -20.68
CA GLU A 168 -9.86 -31.00 -19.27
C GLU A 168 -9.39 -32.44 -19.00
N ASP A 169 -10.10 -33.43 -19.55
CA ASP A 169 -9.72 -34.84 -19.45
C ASP A 169 -8.36 -35.12 -20.13
N ALA A 170 -8.10 -34.44 -21.26
CA ALA A 170 -6.82 -34.50 -21.97
C ALA A 170 -5.71 -33.68 -21.29
N LYS A 171 -6.06 -32.82 -20.33
CA LYS A 171 -5.19 -31.78 -19.75
C LYS A 171 -4.56 -30.89 -20.81
N ASP A 172 -5.32 -30.60 -21.86
CA ASP A 172 -4.94 -29.67 -22.91
C ASP A 172 -5.28 -28.25 -22.47
N ASP A 173 -4.26 -27.50 -22.06
CA ASP A 173 -4.35 -26.11 -21.63
C ASP A 173 -3.94 -25.13 -22.75
N ALA A 174 -3.87 -25.59 -24.01
CA ALA A 174 -3.58 -24.74 -25.14
C ALA A 174 -4.73 -23.75 -25.40
N GLU A 175 -4.37 -22.48 -25.61
CA GLU A 175 -5.32 -21.42 -25.96
C GLU A 175 -5.22 -21.06 -27.44
N VAL A 176 -6.37 -20.96 -28.10
CA VAL A 176 -6.48 -20.44 -29.47
C VAL A 176 -7.01 -19.01 -29.41
N VAL A 177 -6.14 -18.04 -29.72
CA VAL A 177 -6.36 -16.60 -29.46
C VAL A 177 -7.62 -16.03 -30.15
N ASP A 178 -7.97 -16.52 -31.33
CA ASP A 178 -9.09 -16.01 -32.14
C ASP A 178 -10.25 -17.01 -32.30
N ASP A 179 -10.38 -17.98 -31.37
CA ASP A 179 -11.37 -19.05 -31.52
C ASP A 179 -12.81 -18.58 -31.27
N ILE A 180 -13.39 -18.05 -32.33
CA ILE A 180 -14.81 -17.67 -32.38
C ILE A 180 -15.72 -18.92 -32.34
N LYS A 181 -15.23 -20.10 -32.73
CA LYS A 181 -16.07 -21.31 -32.82
C LYS A 181 -16.37 -21.90 -31.45
N THR A 182 -15.43 -21.77 -30.51
CA THR A 182 -15.60 -22.22 -29.13
C THR A 182 -16.02 -21.10 -28.19
N PHE A 183 -16.30 -19.89 -28.72
CA PHE A 183 -16.76 -18.74 -27.97
C PHE A 183 -18.06 -19.07 -27.19
N VAL A 184 -17.93 -19.20 -25.86
CA VAL A 184 -19.04 -19.65 -25.02
C VAL A 184 -20.00 -18.50 -24.74
N PRO A 185 -21.31 -18.64 -25.06
CA PRO A 185 -22.31 -17.62 -24.76
C PRO A 185 -22.55 -17.42 -23.26
N GLN A 186 -22.70 -16.16 -22.86
CA GLN A 186 -23.22 -15.76 -21.55
C GLN A 186 -24.66 -15.29 -21.70
N ARG A 187 -25.53 -15.75 -20.79
CA ARG A 187 -27.00 -15.63 -20.91
C ARG A 187 -27.64 -15.13 -19.63
N LEU A 188 -28.85 -14.58 -19.77
CA LEU A 188 -29.67 -14.23 -18.61
C LEU A 188 -30.55 -15.39 -18.18
N PHE A 189 -30.62 -15.56 -16.87
CA PHE A 189 -31.50 -16.51 -16.19
C PHE A 189 -32.29 -15.76 -15.12
N SER A 190 -33.44 -16.30 -14.75
CA SER A 190 -34.26 -15.83 -13.64
C SER A 190 -34.37 -16.90 -12.57
N TYR A 191 -34.42 -16.50 -11.32
CA TYR A 191 -34.68 -17.35 -10.16
C TYR A 191 -35.93 -16.84 -9.43
N SER A 192 -36.93 -17.72 -9.27
CA SER A 192 -38.12 -17.47 -8.45
C SER A 192 -37.84 -17.84 -7.00
N LEU A 193 -37.97 -16.87 -6.08
CA LEU A 193 -37.83 -17.08 -4.63
C LEU A 193 -38.94 -17.96 -4.05
N GLU A 194 -40.14 -17.93 -4.66
CA GLU A 194 -41.29 -18.73 -4.20
C GLU A 194 -41.19 -20.17 -4.68
N ASP A 195 -40.94 -20.37 -5.98
CA ASP A 195 -40.93 -21.71 -6.59
C ASP A 195 -39.56 -22.40 -6.50
N LYS A 196 -38.51 -21.64 -6.16
CA LYS A 196 -37.11 -22.07 -6.17
C LYS A 196 -36.66 -22.66 -7.51
N LYS A 197 -37.14 -22.07 -8.61
CA LYS A 197 -36.87 -22.53 -9.98
C LYS A 197 -36.05 -21.51 -10.76
N ILE A 198 -35.08 -22.02 -11.52
CA ILE A 198 -34.30 -21.27 -12.50
C ILE A 198 -34.96 -21.40 -13.87
N LYS A 199 -35.09 -20.28 -14.58
CA LYS A 199 -35.57 -20.22 -15.97
C LYS A 199 -34.65 -19.35 -16.81
N ARG A 200 -34.15 -19.90 -17.91
CA ARG A 200 -33.41 -19.16 -18.95
C ARG A 200 -34.29 -18.11 -19.63
N LEU A 201 -33.76 -16.90 -19.80
CA LEU A 201 -34.44 -15.76 -20.41
C LEU A 201 -33.96 -15.45 -21.83
N THR A 202 -32.69 -15.74 -22.16
CA THR A 202 -32.12 -15.44 -23.48
C THR A 202 -31.60 -16.71 -24.18
N LEU A 203 -31.61 -16.69 -25.51
CA LEU A 203 -31.10 -17.76 -26.39
C LEU A 203 -30.00 -17.25 -27.32
N ASN A 204 -29.25 -16.24 -26.86
CA ASN A 204 -28.18 -15.63 -27.63
C ASN A 204 -26.97 -16.59 -27.81
N ASN A 205 -26.18 -16.31 -28.85
CA ASN A 205 -24.96 -17.05 -29.20
C ASN A 205 -23.68 -16.24 -28.94
N ASP A 206 -23.84 -15.00 -28.48
CA ASP A 206 -22.77 -14.09 -28.10
C ASP A 206 -22.65 -14.03 -26.56
N GLN A 207 -21.78 -13.18 -26.03
CA GLN A 207 -21.67 -12.98 -24.59
C GLN A 207 -22.39 -11.71 -24.15
N ILE A 208 -23.41 -11.86 -23.31
CA ILE A 208 -23.91 -10.74 -22.51
C ILE A 208 -22.85 -10.43 -21.46
N THR A 209 -22.30 -9.22 -21.48
CA THR A 209 -21.24 -8.79 -20.54
C THR A 209 -21.81 -8.10 -19.31
N THR A 210 -22.97 -7.45 -19.44
CA THR A 210 -23.71 -6.85 -18.32
C THR A 210 -25.17 -6.58 -18.70
N PHE A 211 -26.00 -6.29 -17.71
CA PHE A 211 -27.40 -5.91 -17.93
C PHE A 211 -27.95 -5.03 -16.80
N THR A 212 -29.06 -4.36 -17.07
CA THR A 212 -29.83 -3.58 -16.09
C THR A 212 -31.33 -3.76 -16.30
N VAL A 213 -32.14 -3.68 -15.24
CA VAL A 213 -33.59 -3.99 -15.25
C VAL A 213 -34.40 -2.74 -14.92
N SER A 214 -35.48 -2.51 -15.66
CA SER A 214 -36.37 -1.37 -15.45
C SER A 214 -37.10 -1.46 -14.11
N PRO A 215 -37.50 -0.33 -13.48
CA PRO A 215 -38.11 -0.35 -12.15
C PRO A 215 -39.46 -1.08 -12.10
N ASP A 216 -40.16 -1.16 -13.23
CA ASP A 216 -41.42 -1.91 -13.37
C ASP A 216 -41.20 -3.42 -13.64
N GLY A 217 -39.96 -3.86 -13.79
CA GLY A 217 -39.58 -5.25 -14.04
C GLY A 217 -40.02 -5.79 -15.41
N ASN A 218 -40.41 -4.92 -16.34
CA ASN A 218 -40.89 -5.31 -17.67
C ASN A 218 -39.79 -5.34 -18.74
N TRP A 219 -38.70 -4.59 -18.55
CA TRP A 219 -37.63 -4.45 -19.51
C TRP A 219 -36.26 -4.71 -18.90
N ALA A 220 -35.35 -5.20 -19.71
CA ALA A 220 -33.92 -5.20 -19.41
C ALA A 220 -33.15 -4.61 -20.59
N VAL A 221 -32.05 -3.92 -20.32
CA VAL A 221 -31.05 -3.59 -21.34
C VAL A 221 -29.85 -4.49 -21.13
N THR A 222 -29.45 -5.21 -22.19
CA THR A 222 -28.30 -6.12 -22.21
C THR A 222 -27.21 -5.59 -23.13
N VAL A 223 -25.96 -5.78 -22.72
CA VAL A 223 -24.76 -5.36 -23.47
C VAL A 223 -24.02 -6.61 -23.93
N HIS A 224 -23.73 -6.73 -25.22
CA HIS A 224 -23.26 -7.95 -25.85
C HIS A 224 -21.90 -7.75 -26.56
N THR A 225 -21.08 -8.79 -26.58
CA THR A 225 -19.87 -8.92 -27.42
C THR A 225 -19.90 -10.26 -28.15
N ASP A 226 -19.51 -10.29 -29.43
CA ASP A 226 -19.63 -11.46 -30.31
C ASP A 226 -18.27 -12.02 -30.78
N SER A 227 -17.17 -11.57 -30.16
CA SER A 227 -15.81 -11.94 -30.52
C SER A 227 -14.90 -12.00 -29.30
N PRO A 228 -14.02 -13.02 -29.18
CA PRO A 228 -12.99 -13.06 -28.16
C PRO A 228 -11.95 -11.94 -28.34
N LEU A 229 -11.90 -11.34 -29.54
CA LEU A 229 -11.03 -10.20 -29.86
C LEU A 229 -11.64 -8.85 -29.47
N TYR A 230 -12.81 -8.84 -28.82
CA TYR A 230 -13.35 -7.61 -28.23
C TYR A 230 -12.40 -7.08 -27.15
N GLY A 231 -12.12 -5.77 -27.20
CA GLY A 231 -11.11 -5.13 -26.37
C GLY A 231 -9.70 -5.20 -26.98
N LEU A 232 -9.41 -6.21 -27.80
CA LEU A 232 -8.14 -6.34 -28.48
C LEU A 232 -8.06 -5.58 -29.80
N ASP A 233 -9.12 -5.70 -30.60
CA ASP A 233 -9.22 -5.05 -31.90
C ASP A 233 -10.39 -4.04 -31.89
N PRO A 234 -10.15 -2.77 -32.24
CA PRO A 234 -11.16 -1.72 -32.20
C PRO A 234 -12.34 -1.99 -33.15
N LYS A 235 -12.21 -2.89 -34.14
CA LYS A 235 -13.31 -3.25 -35.05
C LYS A 235 -14.45 -4.00 -34.36
N TYR A 236 -14.20 -4.65 -33.23
CA TYR A 236 -15.23 -5.32 -32.45
C TYR A 236 -15.84 -4.34 -31.44
N LEU A 237 -17.16 -4.19 -31.52
CA LEU A 237 -17.94 -3.21 -30.79
C LEU A 237 -19.06 -3.90 -30.01
N LYS A 238 -19.50 -3.26 -28.94
CA LYS A 238 -20.63 -3.76 -28.16
C LYS A 238 -21.91 -3.61 -28.95
N LYS A 239 -22.85 -4.51 -28.70
CA LYS A 239 -24.24 -4.41 -29.17
C LYS A 239 -25.18 -4.28 -27.98
N TYR A 240 -26.22 -3.48 -28.12
CA TYR A 240 -27.16 -3.20 -27.05
C TYR A 240 -28.54 -3.70 -27.43
N TYR A 241 -29.18 -4.46 -26.54
CA TYR A 241 -30.52 -4.98 -26.78
C TYR A 241 -31.45 -4.59 -25.65
N LEU A 242 -32.66 -4.19 -26.04
CA LEU A 242 -33.80 -4.06 -25.15
C LEU A 242 -34.56 -5.38 -25.15
N LEU A 243 -34.58 -6.05 -24.01
CA LEU A 243 -35.28 -7.31 -23.76
C LEU A 243 -36.60 -7.03 -23.04
N ASN A 244 -37.71 -7.48 -23.61
CA ASN A 244 -39.01 -7.53 -22.94
C ASN A 244 -39.07 -8.76 -22.03
N LEU A 245 -39.15 -8.56 -20.72
CA LEU A 245 -39.11 -9.64 -19.74
C LEU A 245 -40.41 -10.45 -19.65
N LYS A 246 -41.49 -10.00 -20.32
CA LYS A 246 -42.77 -10.71 -20.35
C LYS A 246 -42.82 -11.78 -21.44
N ASP A 247 -42.43 -11.42 -22.66
CA ASP A 247 -42.50 -12.30 -23.83
C ASP A 247 -41.12 -12.73 -24.37
N LEU A 248 -40.03 -12.23 -23.77
CA LEU A 248 -38.64 -12.50 -24.12
C LEU A 248 -38.23 -12.03 -25.52
N SER A 249 -39.01 -11.13 -26.13
CA SER A 249 -38.62 -10.48 -27.37
C SER A 249 -37.45 -9.52 -27.14
N MET A 250 -36.49 -9.51 -28.06
CA MET A 250 -35.34 -8.61 -28.04
C MET A 250 -35.34 -7.69 -29.25
N LYS A 251 -35.04 -6.42 -29.02
CA LYS A 251 -34.85 -5.41 -30.06
C LYS A 251 -33.50 -4.74 -29.86
N GLN A 252 -32.67 -4.69 -30.91
CA GLN A 252 -31.42 -3.92 -30.84
C GLN A 252 -31.73 -2.42 -30.72
N ILE A 253 -31.02 -1.75 -29.83
CA ILE A 253 -31.02 -0.29 -29.63
C ILE A 253 -29.59 0.23 -29.85
N PHE A 254 -29.42 1.55 -30.00
CA PHE A 254 -28.10 2.16 -30.17
C PHE A 254 -27.35 1.56 -31.36
N THR A 255 -27.95 1.65 -32.55
CA THR A 255 -27.44 1.04 -33.79
C THR A 255 -26.37 1.89 -34.47
N GLU A 256 -26.18 3.11 -34.01
CA GLU A 256 -25.10 4.00 -34.43
C GLU A 256 -23.75 3.34 -34.09
N LYS A 257 -22.88 3.21 -35.09
CA LYS A 257 -21.70 2.34 -35.00
C LYS A 257 -20.82 2.66 -33.78
N TYR A 258 -20.48 3.93 -33.55
CA TYR A 258 -19.54 4.34 -32.51
C TYR A 258 -20.19 4.86 -31.24
N PHE A 259 -21.53 4.83 -31.16
CA PHE A 259 -22.23 5.10 -29.91
C PHE A 259 -22.08 3.88 -29.02
N GLN A 260 -21.29 3.99 -27.95
CA GLN A 260 -20.91 2.88 -27.08
C GLN A 260 -21.26 3.16 -25.59
N PRO A 261 -22.56 3.27 -25.24
CA PRO A 261 -23.02 3.54 -23.89
C PRO A 261 -22.43 2.67 -22.77
N TYR A 262 -22.13 3.29 -21.64
CA TYR A 262 -21.74 2.62 -20.40
C TYR A 262 -22.38 3.29 -19.17
N ASP A 263 -22.16 2.71 -17.98
CA ASP A 263 -22.79 3.12 -16.71
C ASP A 263 -24.33 3.28 -16.79
N LEU A 264 -25.01 2.28 -17.37
CA LEU A 264 -26.45 2.33 -17.61
C LEU A 264 -27.25 2.24 -16.31
N LYS A 265 -28.06 3.26 -16.02
CA LYS A 265 -28.96 3.32 -14.85
C LYS A 265 -30.38 3.70 -15.24
N TRP A 266 -31.34 2.89 -14.78
CA TRP A 266 -32.74 3.26 -14.86
C TRP A 266 -33.11 4.25 -13.75
N ASP A 267 -33.90 5.23 -14.13
CA ASP A 267 -34.63 6.09 -13.20
C ASP A 267 -36.05 5.56 -12.97
N LYS A 268 -36.66 5.94 -11.85
CA LYS A 268 -37.98 5.51 -11.38
C LYS A 268 -39.12 5.82 -12.34
N ASP A 269 -38.98 6.84 -13.17
CA ASP A 269 -39.96 7.20 -14.20
C ASP A 269 -39.90 6.28 -15.45
N GLY A 270 -38.93 5.36 -15.49
CA GLY A 270 -38.68 4.46 -16.62
C GLY A 270 -37.79 5.06 -17.71
N THR A 271 -37.14 6.19 -17.45
CA THR A 271 -36.07 6.73 -18.29
C THR A 271 -34.77 5.97 -18.03
N LEU A 272 -34.03 5.63 -19.08
CA LEU A 272 -32.70 5.06 -18.96
C LEU A 272 -31.65 6.16 -19.15
N TYR A 273 -30.83 6.39 -18.13
CA TYR A 273 -29.67 7.28 -18.20
C TYR A 273 -28.39 6.47 -18.38
N PHE A 274 -27.41 7.03 -19.08
CA PHE A 274 -26.12 6.40 -19.32
C PHE A 274 -25.10 7.41 -19.81
N ILE A 275 -23.83 7.02 -19.82
CA ILE A 275 -22.72 7.81 -20.34
C ILE A 275 -22.31 7.29 -21.71
N ASP A 276 -21.98 8.20 -22.62
CA ASP A 276 -21.25 7.91 -23.86
C ASP A 276 -20.16 8.97 -24.06
N GLU A 277 -19.04 8.57 -24.66
CA GLU A 277 -17.87 9.44 -24.83
C GLU A 277 -17.89 10.14 -26.17
N LYS A 278 -17.73 11.47 -26.14
CA LYS A 278 -17.57 12.26 -27.36
C LYS A 278 -16.10 12.41 -27.70
N SER A 279 -15.70 11.90 -28.86
CA SER A 279 -14.35 12.02 -29.43
C SER A 279 -14.41 12.65 -30.83
N SER A 280 -13.33 13.30 -31.26
CA SER A 280 -13.11 13.70 -32.65
C SER A 280 -12.62 12.53 -33.52
N TYR A 281 -12.27 11.38 -32.91
CA TYR A 281 -11.68 10.19 -33.53
C TYR A 281 -12.48 8.92 -33.19
N GLU A 282 -13.81 9.00 -33.21
CA GLU A 282 -14.72 7.90 -32.84
C GLU A 282 -14.41 6.59 -33.58
N GLU A 283 -14.04 6.67 -34.86
CA GLU A 283 -13.71 5.48 -35.66
C GLU A 283 -12.44 4.75 -35.22
N LYS A 284 -11.56 5.45 -34.51
CA LYS A 284 -10.32 4.91 -33.95
C LYS A 284 -10.44 4.58 -32.46
N LYS A 285 -11.64 4.72 -31.86
CA LYS A 285 -11.85 4.68 -30.40
C LYS A 285 -10.90 5.64 -29.68
N GLY A 286 -10.79 6.87 -30.19
CA GLY A 286 -10.00 7.91 -29.55
C GLY A 286 -10.53 8.27 -28.16
N PRO A 287 -9.70 8.90 -27.32
CA PRO A 287 -10.14 9.37 -26.02
C PRO A 287 -11.25 10.40 -26.21
N GLY A 288 -12.21 10.43 -25.29
CA GLY A 288 -13.37 11.31 -25.38
C GLY A 288 -13.78 11.90 -24.04
N ILE A 289 -14.54 12.98 -24.10
CA ILE A 289 -15.16 13.56 -22.91
C ILE A 289 -16.46 12.80 -22.59
N PRO A 290 -16.71 12.41 -21.34
CA PRO A 290 -17.94 11.70 -21.00
C PRO A 290 -19.14 12.65 -20.99
N LEU A 291 -20.22 12.27 -21.67
CA LEU A 291 -21.48 13.01 -21.74
C LEU A 291 -22.64 12.15 -21.25
N LEU A 292 -23.63 12.80 -20.63
CA LEU A 292 -24.83 12.13 -20.12
C LEU A 292 -25.93 12.11 -21.17
N TYR A 293 -26.58 10.96 -21.32
CA TYR A 293 -27.71 10.77 -22.22
C TYR A 293 -28.92 10.20 -21.49
N GLU A 294 -30.10 10.46 -22.05
CA GLU A 294 -31.36 9.85 -21.67
C GLU A 294 -31.97 9.08 -22.85
N TYR A 295 -32.51 7.90 -22.56
CA TYR A 295 -33.26 7.09 -23.52
C TYR A 295 -34.63 6.74 -22.98
N ASN A 296 -35.67 7.09 -23.74
CA ASN A 296 -37.05 6.73 -23.44
C ASN A 296 -37.44 5.50 -24.24
N VAL A 297 -37.68 4.39 -23.54
CA VAL A 297 -37.99 3.09 -24.15
C VAL A 297 -39.33 3.08 -24.89
N LYS A 298 -40.31 3.88 -24.45
CA LYS A 298 -41.64 3.92 -25.07
C LYS A 298 -41.64 4.65 -26.40
N THR A 299 -40.88 5.75 -26.48
CA THR A 299 -40.80 6.57 -27.70
C THR A 299 -39.61 6.20 -28.59
N ASN A 300 -38.66 5.40 -28.08
CA ASN A 300 -37.40 5.08 -28.72
C ASN A 300 -36.56 6.32 -29.06
N ILE A 301 -36.63 7.34 -28.21
CA ILE A 301 -35.91 8.61 -28.37
C ILE A 301 -34.71 8.63 -27.42
N CYS A 302 -33.53 8.87 -27.98
CA CYS A 302 -32.27 9.12 -27.26
C CYS A 302 -31.91 10.60 -27.36
N LYS A 303 -31.49 11.24 -26.27
CA LYS A 303 -31.08 12.65 -26.23
C LYS A 303 -29.94 12.87 -25.25
N GLU A 304 -29.02 13.76 -25.59
CA GLU A 304 -28.04 14.28 -24.64
C GLU A 304 -28.75 15.10 -23.55
N VAL A 305 -28.34 14.92 -22.29
CA VAL A 305 -28.74 15.78 -21.18
C VAL A 305 -27.83 17.02 -21.21
N PRO A 306 -28.40 18.24 -21.31
CA PRO A 306 -27.60 19.45 -21.49
C PRO A 306 -26.86 19.81 -20.21
N LEU A 307 -25.61 19.33 -20.09
CA LEU A 307 -24.73 19.65 -18.98
C LEU A 307 -24.35 21.13 -18.95
N ASN A 308 -24.38 21.80 -20.12
CA ASN A 308 -23.89 23.17 -20.33
C ASN A 308 -22.44 23.36 -19.86
N TRP A 309 -21.61 22.35 -20.09
CA TRP A 309 -20.21 22.31 -19.70
C TRP A 309 -19.41 21.58 -20.77
N SER A 310 -18.45 22.27 -21.39
CA SER A 310 -17.77 21.77 -22.58
C SER A 310 -16.73 20.68 -22.30
N TRP A 311 -16.32 20.51 -21.05
CA TRP A 311 -15.35 19.47 -20.66
C TRP A 311 -16.02 18.15 -20.27
N GLY A 312 -17.36 18.10 -20.27
CA GLY A 312 -18.12 16.90 -19.92
C GLY A 312 -18.10 16.58 -18.42
N ILE A 313 -18.38 15.33 -18.11
CA ILE A 313 -18.37 14.80 -16.75
C ILE A 313 -16.93 14.50 -16.34
N GLY A 314 -16.58 14.85 -15.10
CA GLY A 314 -15.28 14.54 -14.54
C GLY A 314 -15.12 13.04 -14.30
N LEU A 315 -14.01 12.48 -14.76
CA LEU A 315 -13.70 11.07 -14.54
C LEU A 315 -13.44 10.82 -13.05
N LEU A 316 -13.99 9.74 -12.52
CA LEU A 316 -13.85 9.32 -11.13
C LEU A 316 -13.69 7.80 -11.09
N GLU A 317 -13.01 7.29 -10.06
CA GLU A 317 -13.02 5.85 -9.78
C GLU A 317 -14.39 5.36 -9.26
N GLY A 318 -15.21 6.27 -8.71
CA GLY A 318 -16.56 5.97 -8.24
C GLY A 318 -17.62 6.12 -9.33
N ARG A 319 -18.86 6.37 -8.91
CA ARG A 319 -20.00 6.61 -9.81
C ARG A 319 -19.86 7.93 -10.57
N LEU A 320 -20.13 7.93 -11.88
CA LEU A 320 -20.12 9.14 -12.72
C LEU A 320 -21.41 9.95 -12.61
N PHE A 321 -22.56 9.27 -12.47
CA PHE A 321 -23.84 9.93 -12.21
C PHE A 321 -24.80 9.03 -11.43
N ASP A 322 -25.75 9.66 -10.75
CA ASP A 322 -26.88 8.98 -10.12
C ASP A 322 -28.19 9.70 -10.45
N SER A 323 -29.31 8.97 -10.49
CA SER A 323 -30.62 9.54 -10.81
C SER A 323 -31.72 9.01 -9.88
N GLU A 324 -32.70 9.88 -9.59
CA GLU A 324 -33.95 9.53 -8.91
C GLU A 324 -35.06 10.54 -9.23
N GLY A 325 -36.15 10.08 -9.84
CA GLY A 325 -37.39 10.83 -10.06
C GLY A 325 -37.24 12.09 -10.91
N GLY A 326 -36.42 12.04 -11.97
CA GLY A 326 -36.11 13.17 -12.84
C GLY A 326 -35.07 14.13 -12.27
N LYS A 327 -34.49 13.83 -11.10
CA LYS A 327 -33.26 14.46 -10.60
C LYS A 327 -32.07 13.61 -10.99
N VAL A 328 -31.03 14.24 -11.53
CA VAL A 328 -29.74 13.63 -11.82
C VAL A 328 -28.65 14.39 -11.08
N VAL A 329 -27.73 13.66 -10.45
CA VAL A 329 -26.52 14.21 -9.85
C VAL A 329 -25.31 13.64 -10.60
N THR A 330 -24.37 14.51 -10.94
CA THR A 330 -23.11 14.14 -11.59
C THR A 330 -22.03 15.13 -11.19
N THR A 331 -20.81 14.97 -11.69
CA THR A 331 -19.71 15.89 -11.47
C THR A 331 -19.16 16.43 -12.79
N LEU A 332 -18.89 17.72 -12.87
CA LEU A 332 -18.28 18.36 -14.03
C LEU A 332 -16.75 18.36 -13.92
N ALA A 333 -16.09 18.09 -15.04
CA ALA A 333 -14.64 18.10 -15.18
C ALA A 333 -14.06 19.52 -15.03
N GLU A 334 -13.12 19.75 -14.10
CA GLU A 334 -12.45 21.05 -13.96
C GLU A 334 -11.02 20.90 -13.40
N GLY A 335 -10.10 20.44 -14.26
CA GLY A 335 -8.69 20.33 -13.92
C GLY A 335 -8.42 19.24 -12.88
N VAL A 336 -7.74 19.54 -11.79
CA VAL A 336 -7.53 18.57 -10.69
C VAL A 336 -8.78 18.30 -9.85
N VAL A 337 -9.88 19.06 -10.01
CA VAL A 337 -11.12 18.88 -9.24
C VAL A 337 -12.30 18.51 -10.13
N ASN A 338 -13.30 17.89 -9.50
CA ASN A 338 -14.60 17.63 -10.09
C ASN A 338 -15.68 18.35 -9.28
N HIS A 339 -16.55 19.11 -9.94
CA HIS A 339 -17.60 19.90 -9.29
C HIS A 339 -18.95 19.19 -9.36
N LEU A 340 -19.54 18.92 -8.20
CA LEU A 340 -20.87 18.32 -8.15
C LEU A 340 -21.92 19.27 -8.72
N VAL A 341 -22.81 18.73 -9.56
CA VAL A 341 -23.97 19.45 -10.09
C VAL A 341 -25.23 18.62 -9.95
N ILE A 342 -26.34 19.32 -9.72
CA ILE A 342 -27.68 18.73 -9.63
C ILE A 342 -28.49 19.23 -10.83
N LEU A 343 -28.96 18.30 -11.63
CA LEU A 343 -29.82 18.54 -12.79
C LEU A 343 -31.23 18.11 -12.45
N ASN A 344 -32.21 19.00 -12.60
CA ASN A 344 -33.62 18.67 -12.41
C ASN A 344 -34.35 18.80 -13.74
N LYS A 345 -35.12 17.75 -14.07
CA LYS A 345 -36.00 17.73 -15.23
C LYS A 345 -37.43 18.03 -14.81
N SER A 346 -38.02 19.09 -15.37
CA SER A 346 -39.43 19.44 -15.17
C SER A 346 -40.07 19.79 -16.52
N ASN A 347 -41.21 19.17 -16.84
CA ASN A 347 -41.91 19.34 -18.12
C ASN A 347 -41.01 19.15 -19.36
N GLY A 348 -40.02 18.25 -19.28
CA GLY A 348 -39.06 18.00 -20.35
C GLY A 348 -37.95 19.05 -20.50
N GLN A 349 -37.89 20.05 -19.62
CA GLN A 349 -36.82 21.05 -19.57
C GLN A 349 -35.87 20.79 -18.41
N TRP A 350 -34.58 20.99 -18.66
CA TRP A 350 -33.51 20.79 -17.68
C TRP A 350 -33.13 22.10 -17.00
N THR A 351 -32.93 22.03 -15.69
CA THR A 351 -32.37 23.12 -14.88
C THR A 351 -31.16 22.61 -14.12
N ARG A 352 -30.06 23.37 -14.15
CA ARG A 352 -28.82 23.06 -13.44
C ARG A 352 -28.74 23.89 -12.16
N LEU A 353 -28.44 23.22 -11.06
CA LEU A 353 -28.16 23.80 -9.76
C LEU A 353 -26.73 23.41 -9.37
N GLU A 354 -25.93 24.41 -8.99
CA GLU A 354 -24.52 24.22 -8.62
C GLU A 354 -24.28 24.71 -7.21
N ASP A 355 -23.49 23.98 -6.43
CA ASP A 355 -22.81 24.56 -5.27
C ASP A 355 -21.32 24.72 -5.61
N PRO A 356 -20.81 25.96 -5.76
CA PRO A 356 -19.40 26.18 -6.06
C PRO A 356 -18.45 25.67 -4.95
N LYS A 357 -18.97 25.20 -3.81
CA LYS A 357 -18.18 24.63 -2.71
C LYS A 357 -18.20 23.08 -2.64
N SER A 358 -18.99 22.40 -3.47
CA SER A 358 -19.05 20.92 -3.48
C SER A 358 -18.07 20.32 -4.50
N SER A 359 -16.78 20.39 -4.18
CA SER A 359 -15.70 19.73 -4.92
C SER A 359 -15.18 18.50 -4.16
N ASN A 360 -14.34 17.70 -4.82
CA ASN A 360 -13.63 16.57 -4.23
C ASN A 360 -14.55 15.45 -3.67
N ILE A 361 -15.71 15.27 -4.29
CA ILE A 361 -16.57 14.11 -4.07
C ILE A 361 -16.14 13.02 -5.05
N SER A 362 -15.78 11.84 -4.54
CA SER A 362 -15.21 10.75 -5.34
C SER A 362 -16.17 9.60 -5.62
N ASP A 363 -17.27 9.49 -4.87
CA ASP A 363 -18.39 8.58 -5.11
C ASP A 363 -19.66 9.11 -4.39
N PHE A 364 -20.85 8.74 -4.86
CA PHE A 364 -22.11 9.20 -4.28
C PHE A 364 -23.31 8.31 -4.64
N VAL A 365 -24.40 8.44 -3.87
CA VAL A 365 -25.70 7.82 -4.15
C VAL A 365 -26.84 8.65 -3.57
N LEU A 366 -27.89 8.85 -4.36
CA LEU A 366 -29.11 9.56 -3.97
C LEU A 366 -29.98 8.74 -3.02
N THR A 367 -30.80 9.43 -2.22
CA THR A 367 -31.96 8.80 -1.59
C THR A 367 -33.05 8.52 -2.63
N ASN A 368 -33.86 7.48 -2.42
CA ASN A 368 -34.95 7.06 -3.31
C ASN A 368 -36.14 8.05 -3.35
N ASP A 369 -36.07 9.14 -2.60
CA ASP A 369 -36.98 10.28 -2.69
C ASP A 369 -36.33 11.54 -3.31
N GLY A 370 -35.06 11.45 -3.70
CA GLY A 370 -34.26 12.53 -4.28
C GLY A 370 -34.00 13.71 -3.33
N LYS A 371 -34.27 13.57 -2.02
CA LYS A 371 -34.13 14.67 -1.04
C LYS A 371 -32.76 14.75 -0.37
N GLY A 372 -31.93 13.72 -0.47
CA GLY A 372 -30.58 13.73 0.07
C GLY A 372 -29.64 12.82 -0.71
N MET A 373 -28.40 12.75 -0.23
CA MET A 373 -27.33 11.99 -0.87
C MET A 373 -26.32 11.53 0.19
N ALA A 374 -25.83 10.31 0.03
CA ALA A 374 -24.60 9.88 0.68
C ALA A 374 -23.43 10.05 -0.28
N PHE A 375 -22.28 10.51 0.21
CA PHE A 375 -21.13 10.83 -0.63
C PHE A 375 -19.80 10.65 0.08
N VAL A 376 -18.77 10.33 -0.71
CA VAL A 376 -17.39 10.17 -0.26
C VAL A 376 -16.64 11.46 -0.53
N TYR A 377 -16.03 12.02 0.50
CA TYR A 377 -15.20 13.22 0.38
C TYR A 377 -13.78 12.95 0.86
N SER A 378 -12.81 13.50 0.14
CA SER A 378 -11.38 13.44 0.44
C SER A 378 -10.66 14.55 -0.32
N THR A 379 -9.43 14.89 0.06
CA THR A 379 -8.51 15.67 -0.80
C THR A 379 -7.20 14.92 -0.92
N ALA A 380 -6.27 15.34 -1.77
CA ALA A 380 -4.96 14.69 -1.89
C ALA A 380 -4.14 14.64 -0.58
N ASN A 381 -4.59 15.31 0.48
CA ASN A 381 -4.02 15.26 1.82
C ASN A 381 -5.05 15.03 2.95
N LYS A 382 -6.27 14.59 2.62
CA LYS A 382 -7.31 14.25 3.60
C LYS A 382 -7.95 12.91 3.23
N PRO A 383 -7.83 11.87 4.09
CA PRO A 383 -8.37 10.55 3.81
C PRO A 383 -9.88 10.52 3.59
N PHE A 384 -10.37 9.44 2.98
CA PHE A 384 -11.78 9.23 2.68
C PHE A 384 -12.65 9.24 3.93
N LYS A 385 -13.70 10.07 3.90
CA LYS A 385 -14.80 10.03 4.85
C LYS A 385 -16.13 9.93 4.11
N LEU A 386 -17.04 9.16 4.68
CA LEU A 386 -18.38 8.94 4.15
C LEU A 386 -19.36 9.86 4.87
N TYR A 387 -20.11 10.65 4.11
CA TYR A 387 -21.07 11.61 4.62
C TYR A 387 -22.48 11.31 4.12
N TYR A 388 -23.47 11.89 4.81
CA TYR A 388 -24.83 12.05 4.32
C TYR A 388 -25.24 13.50 4.48
N GLY A 389 -25.96 14.04 3.50
CA GLY A 389 -26.55 15.38 3.56
C GLY A 389 -27.89 15.43 2.84
N GLU A 390 -28.75 16.33 3.30
CA GLU A 390 -30.02 16.63 2.65
C GLU A 390 -29.85 17.81 1.69
N PHE A 391 -30.55 17.78 0.56
CA PHE A 391 -30.59 18.93 -0.34
C PHE A 391 -31.46 20.05 0.23
N ASP A 392 -30.94 21.27 0.15
CA ASP A 392 -31.64 22.53 0.37
C ASP A 392 -31.35 23.47 -0.79
N GLY A 393 -32.23 23.44 -1.80
CA GLY A 393 -31.95 24.04 -3.10
C GLY A 393 -30.74 23.39 -3.76
N ASN A 394 -29.67 24.16 -3.93
CA ASN A 394 -28.40 23.70 -4.49
C ASN A 394 -27.36 23.28 -3.43
N LYS A 395 -27.63 23.46 -2.14
CA LYS A 395 -26.67 23.20 -1.05
C LYS A 395 -27.02 21.95 -0.27
N PHE A 396 -26.05 21.46 0.49
CA PHE A 396 -26.31 20.49 1.54
C PHE A 396 -26.68 21.18 2.86
N LYS A 397 -27.68 20.63 3.55
CA LYS A 397 -27.98 20.88 4.96
C LYS A 397 -27.89 19.57 5.74
N ASN A 398 -27.85 19.66 7.07
CA ASN A 398 -27.83 18.50 7.96
C ASN A 398 -26.74 17.49 7.60
N VAL A 399 -25.56 17.98 7.19
CA VAL A 399 -24.44 17.11 6.80
C VAL A 399 -23.89 16.41 8.04
N ILE A 400 -23.86 15.08 8.00
CA ILE A 400 -23.32 14.24 9.06
C ILE A 400 -22.27 13.29 8.50
N THR A 401 -21.29 12.95 9.33
CA THR A 401 -20.33 11.88 9.04
C THR A 401 -20.95 10.53 9.36
N LEU A 402 -21.01 9.64 8.37
CA LEU A 402 -21.48 8.26 8.53
C LEU A 402 -20.34 7.31 8.92
N ALA A 403 -19.18 7.48 8.32
CA ALA A 403 -18.01 6.65 8.57
C ALA A 403 -16.72 7.45 8.40
N ASP A 404 -15.78 7.22 9.30
CA ASP A 404 -14.39 7.63 9.17
C ASP A 404 -13.55 6.36 8.95
N LEU A 405 -13.16 6.13 7.69
CA LEU A 405 -12.64 4.83 7.25
C LEU A 405 -11.18 4.63 7.59
N ASN A 406 -10.44 5.72 7.84
CA ASN A 406 -9.00 5.68 8.00
C ASN A 406 -8.55 6.32 9.31
N LYS A 407 -9.27 6.09 10.42
CA LYS A 407 -8.95 6.61 11.77
C LYS A 407 -7.50 6.29 12.21
N GLY A 408 -6.92 5.19 11.70
CA GLY A 408 -5.52 4.83 11.95
C GLY A 408 -4.50 5.85 11.43
N LEU A 409 -4.89 6.70 10.47
CA LEU A 409 -4.04 7.73 9.88
C LEU A 409 -4.04 9.06 10.67
N ASP A 410 -4.85 9.18 11.74
CA ASP A 410 -4.93 10.42 12.54
C ASP A 410 -3.59 10.80 13.21
N LYS A 411 -2.67 9.84 13.36
CA LYS A 411 -1.31 10.06 13.92
C LYS A 411 -0.20 9.95 12.86
N VAL A 412 -0.58 9.86 11.58
CA VAL A 412 0.33 9.76 10.45
C VAL A 412 0.53 11.14 9.84
N PHE A 413 1.78 11.45 9.49
CA PHE A 413 2.09 12.66 8.75
C PHE A 413 1.49 12.57 7.34
N LEU A 414 0.51 13.42 7.06
CA LEU A 414 -0.02 13.66 5.72
C LEU A 414 0.53 14.99 5.22
N THR A 415 1.21 14.94 4.08
CA THR A 415 1.90 16.11 3.57
C THR A 415 0.95 17.22 3.14
N ARG A 416 1.41 18.47 3.28
CA ARG A 416 0.77 19.62 2.62
C ARG A 416 0.83 19.41 1.11
N ARG A 417 -0.25 19.78 0.44
CA ARG A 417 -0.34 19.84 -1.02
C ARG A 417 -0.84 21.21 -1.47
N ASP A 418 -0.31 21.71 -2.58
CA ASP A 418 -0.82 22.88 -3.30
C ASP A 418 -1.13 22.48 -4.75
N ILE A 419 -2.18 23.08 -5.33
CA ILE A 419 -2.44 22.99 -6.78
C ILE A 419 -1.64 24.11 -7.43
N ILE A 420 -0.78 23.75 -8.38
CA ILE A 420 0.10 24.70 -9.06
C ILE A 420 -0.16 24.69 -10.55
N LYS A 421 0.11 25.83 -11.19
CA LYS A 421 0.05 26.01 -12.63
C LYS A 421 1.33 26.62 -13.16
N TRP A 422 1.72 26.25 -14.37
CA TRP A 422 2.86 26.83 -15.08
C TRP A 422 2.59 26.87 -16.59
N LYS A 423 3.48 27.56 -17.31
CA LYS A 423 3.44 27.61 -18.77
C LYS A 423 4.47 26.65 -19.35
N SER A 424 4.05 25.84 -20.29
CA SER A 424 4.89 24.98 -21.12
C SER A 424 5.16 25.66 -22.48
N GLU A 425 5.81 24.95 -23.40
CA GLU A 425 6.06 25.42 -24.76
C GLU A 425 4.76 25.88 -25.45
N GLY A 426 4.85 26.98 -26.21
CA GLY A 426 3.69 27.56 -26.88
C GLY A 426 2.65 28.20 -25.94
N ASP A 427 3.07 28.63 -24.73
CA ASP A 427 2.23 29.27 -23.70
C ASP A 427 1.05 28.40 -23.20
N ARG A 428 1.11 27.09 -23.43
CA ARG A 428 0.14 26.13 -22.89
C ARG A 428 0.18 26.14 -21.37
N GLU A 429 -0.99 26.23 -20.73
CA GLU A 429 -1.10 26.17 -19.28
C GLU A 429 -1.19 24.70 -18.84
N ILE A 430 -0.30 24.31 -17.94
CA ILE A 430 -0.28 22.98 -17.34
C ILE A 430 -0.58 23.12 -15.85
N GLU A 431 -1.32 22.17 -15.31
CA GLU A 431 -1.70 22.10 -13.91
C GLU A 431 -1.18 20.81 -13.28
N GLY A 432 -0.91 20.87 -11.98
CA GLY A 432 -0.47 19.70 -11.22
C GLY A 432 -0.63 19.88 -9.72
N ILE A 433 -0.38 18.80 -9.00
CA ILE A 433 -0.41 18.77 -7.53
C ILE A 433 1.02 18.69 -7.01
N LEU A 434 1.40 19.67 -6.20
CA LEU A 434 2.71 19.72 -5.54
C LEU A 434 2.58 19.33 -4.08
N PHE A 435 3.20 18.22 -3.70
CA PHE A 435 3.31 17.75 -2.33
C PHE A 435 4.63 18.22 -1.71
N TYR A 436 4.56 18.77 -0.49
CA TYR A 436 5.69 19.46 0.14
C TYR A 436 6.56 18.53 0.98
N PRO A 437 7.86 18.85 1.17
CA PRO A 437 8.70 18.20 2.17
C PRO A 437 8.10 18.30 3.58
N LYS A 438 8.27 17.26 4.41
CA LYS A 438 7.84 17.26 5.83
C LYS A 438 8.37 18.46 6.61
N GLU A 439 9.66 18.72 6.51
CA GLU A 439 10.34 19.84 7.20
C GLU A 439 10.58 21.02 6.23
N TYR A 440 9.58 21.36 5.41
CA TYR A 440 9.68 22.45 4.44
C TYR A 440 9.93 23.81 5.11
N LYS A 441 10.93 24.53 4.60
CA LYS A 441 11.29 25.89 4.98
C LYS A 441 11.44 26.72 3.71
N GLU A 442 10.76 27.87 3.69
CA GLU A 442 10.87 28.83 2.60
C GLU A 442 12.33 29.28 2.42
N GLY A 443 12.78 29.39 1.17
CA GLY A 443 14.16 29.75 0.82
C GLY A 443 15.17 28.59 0.85
N GLN A 444 14.79 27.40 1.32
CA GLN A 444 15.60 26.19 1.22
C GLN A 444 15.22 25.37 -0.02
N LYS A 445 16.23 24.77 -0.68
CA LYS A 445 16.05 23.86 -1.80
C LYS A 445 15.93 22.41 -1.32
N TYR A 446 15.05 21.64 -1.95
CA TYR A 446 14.79 20.24 -1.63
C TYR A 446 14.88 19.35 -2.89
N PRO A 447 15.11 18.03 -2.74
CA PRO A 447 14.94 17.08 -3.84
C PRO A 447 13.52 17.15 -4.42
N LEU A 448 13.37 16.79 -5.69
CA LEU A 448 12.08 16.65 -6.35
C LEU A 448 11.95 15.24 -6.95
N ILE A 449 10.82 14.60 -6.69
CA ILE A 449 10.41 13.39 -7.40
C ILE A 449 9.19 13.74 -8.25
N VAL A 450 9.27 13.51 -9.56
CA VAL A 450 8.11 13.61 -10.43
C VAL A 450 7.41 12.26 -10.45
N GLN A 451 6.17 12.22 -9.98
CA GLN A 451 5.34 11.02 -9.93
C GLN A 451 4.26 11.19 -11.01
N ILE A 452 4.33 10.38 -12.07
CA ILE A 452 3.53 10.57 -13.27
C ILE A 452 2.43 9.50 -13.31
N HIS A 453 1.18 9.92 -13.49
CA HIS A 453 0.02 9.03 -13.59
C HIS A 453 0.03 8.16 -14.87
N GLY A 454 -0.75 7.06 -14.84
CA GLY A 454 -0.99 6.22 -16.01
C GLY A 454 -1.93 6.91 -17.02
N GLY A 455 -2.27 6.28 -18.15
CA GLY A 455 -3.14 6.90 -19.14
C GLY A 455 -2.82 6.46 -20.57
N PRO A 456 -2.73 7.40 -21.54
CA PRO A 456 -2.46 8.82 -21.34
C PRO A 456 -3.70 9.65 -20.97
N SER A 457 -4.91 9.15 -21.23
CA SER A 457 -6.19 9.84 -20.98
C SER A 457 -6.76 9.63 -19.56
N TRP A 458 -5.89 9.62 -18.54
CA TRP A 458 -6.25 9.72 -17.12
C TRP A 458 -5.76 11.08 -16.58
N TYR A 459 -5.81 11.30 -15.26
CA TYR A 459 -5.28 12.50 -14.60
C TYR A 459 -5.03 12.24 -13.12
N ASP A 460 -4.22 13.07 -12.46
CA ASP A 460 -4.04 13.15 -11.01
C ASP A 460 -5.09 14.11 -10.41
N PRO A 461 -6.17 13.60 -9.76
CA PRO A 461 -7.15 14.42 -9.07
C PRO A 461 -6.69 14.86 -7.67
N ASP A 462 -7.26 15.95 -7.17
CA ASP A 462 -7.15 16.36 -5.76
C ASP A 462 -8.06 15.49 -4.86
N ILE A 463 -7.78 14.19 -4.84
CA ILE A 463 -8.47 13.14 -4.08
C ILE A 463 -7.38 12.31 -3.38
N PHE A 464 -7.70 11.65 -2.27
CA PHE A 464 -6.73 10.87 -1.50
C PHE A 464 -6.34 9.56 -2.21
N ASP A 465 -5.63 9.66 -3.32
CA ASP A 465 -5.26 8.54 -4.19
C ASP A 465 -3.86 7.98 -3.86
N THR A 466 -3.62 7.75 -2.57
CA THR A 466 -2.41 7.05 -2.13
C THR A 466 -2.61 5.55 -2.29
N SER A 467 -1.76 4.92 -3.10
CA SER A 467 -1.85 3.50 -3.48
C SER A 467 -0.46 2.87 -3.62
N TRP A 468 -0.42 1.57 -3.87
CA TRP A 468 0.84 0.85 -4.17
C TRP A 468 1.57 1.39 -5.42
N ALA A 469 0.84 2.01 -6.35
CA ALA A 469 1.41 2.61 -7.54
C ALA A 469 2.01 3.99 -7.23
N TYR A 470 1.33 4.77 -6.38
CA TYR A 470 1.58 6.19 -6.15
C TYR A 470 1.44 6.55 -4.67
N TYR A 471 2.52 7.00 -4.01
CA TYR A 471 2.56 7.19 -2.55
C TYR A 471 3.27 8.49 -2.15
N PRO A 472 2.72 9.66 -2.52
CA PRO A 472 3.39 10.95 -2.36
C PRO A 472 3.70 11.28 -0.90
N HIS A 473 2.88 10.83 0.06
CA HIS A 473 3.10 11.08 1.49
C HIS A 473 4.38 10.43 2.04
N ILE A 474 4.72 9.21 1.59
CA ILE A 474 5.97 8.54 2.01
C ILE A 474 7.17 9.28 1.45
N LEU A 475 7.13 9.62 0.15
CA LEU A 475 8.21 10.33 -0.53
C LEU A 475 8.44 11.71 0.09
N SER A 476 7.38 12.48 0.31
CA SER A 476 7.45 13.77 1.00
C SER A 476 7.98 13.70 2.43
N ALA A 477 7.74 12.59 3.14
CA ALA A 477 8.29 12.37 4.47
C ALA A 477 9.82 12.20 4.47
N LYS A 478 10.43 11.83 3.33
CA LYS A 478 11.89 11.86 3.09
C LYS A 478 12.42 13.27 2.76
N ASN A 479 11.63 14.31 3.04
CA ASN A 479 11.93 15.72 2.77
C ASN A 479 12.15 16.04 1.28
N SER A 480 11.41 15.40 0.37
CA SER A 480 11.35 15.79 -1.03
C SER A 480 10.03 16.47 -1.39
N PHE A 481 10.06 17.29 -2.43
CA PHE A 481 8.85 17.59 -3.18
C PHE A 481 8.41 16.36 -3.96
N VAL A 482 7.10 16.19 -4.13
CA VAL A 482 6.54 15.30 -5.16
C VAL A 482 5.67 16.13 -6.09
N LEU A 483 5.92 16.05 -7.39
CA LEU A 483 5.10 16.73 -8.40
C LEU A 483 4.33 15.69 -9.22
N ALA A 484 3.01 15.76 -9.11
CA ALA A 484 2.05 15.08 -9.96
C ALA A 484 1.61 16.04 -11.07
N VAL A 485 1.81 15.67 -12.33
CA VAL A 485 1.63 16.55 -13.50
C VAL A 485 0.49 16.01 -14.37
N ASN A 486 -0.52 16.84 -14.61
CA ASN A 486 -1.53 16.56 -15.64
C ASN A 486 -1.04 17.12 -16.97
N TYR A 487 -0.20 16.34 -17.64
CA TYR A 487 0.43 16.67 -18.91
C TYR A 487 -0.59 16.70 -20.08
N SER A 488 -0.24 17.33 -21.20
CA SER A 488 -1.06 17.32 -22.43
C SER A 488 -1.56 15.93 -22.77
N GLY A 489 -2.86 15.76 -23.09
CA GLY A 489 -3.48 14.45 -23.25
C GLY A 489 -4.22 13.94 -22.01
N SER A 490 -3.99 14.53 -20.83
CA SER A 490 -4.72 14.17 -19.61
C SER A 490 -6.21 14.46 -19.73
N ALA A 491 -7.01 13.64 -19.05
CA ALA A 491 -8.43 13.87 -18.93
C ALA A 491 -8.74 15.08 -18.02
N ASN A 492 -10.00 15.49 -17.97
CA ASN A 492 -10.50 16.56 -17.11
C ASN A 492 -10.14 18.01 -17.50
N TYR A 493 -9.48 18.22 -18.65
CA TYR A 493 -9.12 19.54 -19.23
C TYR A 493 -9.82 19.86 -20.56
N GLY A 494 -10.89 19.11 -20.87
CA GLY A 494 -11.66 19.23 -22.10
C GLY A 494 -11.06 18.49 -23.30
N LEU A 495 -11.89 18.33 -24.34
CA LEU A 495 -11.59 17.43 -25.47
C LEU A 495 -10.30 17.79 -26.20
N ALA A 496 -10.09 19.08 -26.50
CA ALA A 496 -8.90 19.53 -27.22
C ALA A 496 -7.59 19.28 -26.47
N PHE A 497 -7.60 19.32 -25.14
CA PHE A 497 -6.42 19.01 -24.33
C PHE A 497 -6.19 17.50 -24.26
N MET A 498 -7.25 16.70 -24.12
CA MET A 498 -7.17 15.24 -24.08
C MET A 498 -6.71 14.64 -25.42
N GLU A 499 -7.08 15.26 -26.54
CA GLU A 499 -6.71 14.81 -27.89
C GLU A 499 -5.38 15.38 -28.39
N SER A 500 -4.73 16.28 -27.65
CA SER A 500 -3.61 17.08 -28.18
C SER A 500 -2.37 16.26 -28.56
N ILE A 501 -2.19 15.09 -27.95
CA ILE A 501 -1.01 14.22 -28.15
C ILE A 501 -1.21 13.20 -29.27
N ILE A 502 -2.40 13.14 -29.88
CA ILE A 502 -2.68 12.23 -31.01
C ILE A 502 -1.75 12.57 -32.16
N GLY A 503 -0.85 11.65 -32.52
CA GLY A 503 0.18 11.87 -33.55
C GLY A 503 1.40 12.67 -33.09
N HIS A 504 1.44 13.06 -31.81
CA HIS A 504 2.44 13.95 -31.20
C HIS A 504 2.94 13.40 -29.85
N TYR A 505 2.90 12.09 -29.66
CA TYR A 505 3.31 11.43 -28.41
C TYR A 505 4.74 11.82 -28.02
N TYR A 506 4.95 12.15 -26.75
CA TYR A 506 6.16 12.75 -26.17
C TYR A 506 6.46 14.20 -26.56
N GLU A 507 5.97 14.69 -27.69
CA GLU A 507 6.28 16.04 -28.20
C GLU A 507 5.67 17.14 -27.33
N LEU A 508 4.64 16.83 -26.53
CA LEU A 508 3.99 17.80 -25.65
C LEU A 508 4.16 17.43 -24.17
N GLU A 509 4.01 16.16 -23.83
CA GLU A 509 4.02 15.65 -22.46
C GLU A 509 5.37 15.86 -21.79
N VAL A 510 6.47 15.54 -22.49
CA VAL A 510 7.83 15.68 -21.96
C VAL A 510 8.15 17.17 -21.69
N PRO A 511 7.93 18.12 -22.62
CA PRO A 511 8.06 19.55 -22.34
C PRO A 511 7.17 20.05 -21.19
N ASP A 512 5.93 19.56 -21.09
CA ASP A 512 5.02 19.95 -20.02
C ASP A 512 5.57 19.59 -18.63
N ILE A 513 6.16 18.39 -18.50
CA ILE A 513 6.79 17.95 -17.26
C ILE A 513 8.07 18.75 -16.98
N LEU A 514 8.97 18.88 -17.96
CA LEU A 514 10.26 19.56 -17.79
C LEU A 514 10.08 21.05 -17.43
N SER A 515 9.14 21.74 -18.06
CA SER A 515 8.82 23.13 -17.74
C SER A 515 8.26 23.31 -16.33
N GLY A 516 7.55 22.31 -15.79
CA GLY A 516 7.07 22.30 -14.41
C GLY A 516 8.22 22.20 -13.41
N ILE A 517 9.19 21.32 -13.69
CA ILE A 517 10.43 21.20 -12.92
C ILE A 517 11.20 22.53 -12.95
N ASP A 518 11.35 23.13 -14.13
CA ASP A 518 12.07 24.40 -14.30
C ASP A 518 11.39 25.56 -13.59
N SER A 519 10.05 25.60 -13.55
CA SER A 519 9.29 26.57 -12.77
C SER A 519 9.62 26.50 -11.28
N LEU A 520 9.70 25.28 -10.72
CA LEU A 520 10.02 25.07 -9.30
C LEU A 520 11.48 25.38 -8.96
N ILE A 521 12.40 25.04 -9.86
CA ILE A 521 13.83 25.42 -9.74
C ILE A 521 13.99 26.95 -9.80
N GLY A 522 13.30 27.61 -10.74
CA GLY A 522 13.32 29.07 -10.90
C GLY A 522 12.77 29.81 -9.67
N LYS A 523 11.81 29.21 -8.96
CA LYS A 523 11.31 29.69 -7.66
C LYS A 523 12.27 29.42 -6.49
N GLY A 524 13.39 28.73 -6.72
CA GLY A 524 14.37 28.39 -5.69
C GLY A 524 13.91 27.30 -4.72
N MET A 525 12.87 26.53 -5.07
CA MET A 525 12.29 25.48 -4.20
C MET A 525 13.01 24.14 -4.36
N VAL A 526 13.49 23.84 -5.57
CA VAL A 526 14.04 22.52 -5.93
C VAL A 526 15.55 22.61 -6.18
N ASP A 527 16.27 21.58 -5.73
CA ASP A 527 17.68 21.36 -6.05
C ASP A 527 17.80 20.68 -7.43
N PRO A 528 18.36 21.35 -8.45
CA PRO A 528 18.47 20.79 -9.79
C PRO A 528 19.36 19.54 -9.88
N GLU A 529 20.21 19.29 -8.88
CA GLU A 529 21.06 18.09 -8.83
C GLU A 529 20.39 16.91 -8.11
N LYS A 530 19.14 17.06 -7.66
CA LYS A 530 18.40 16.02 -6.93
C LYS A 530 17.01 15.82 -7.49
N LEU A 531 16.97 15.33 -8.73
CA LEU A 531 15.74 15.03 -9.46
C LEU A 531 15.56 13.51 -9.60
N GLY A 532 14.39 13.01 -9.26
CA GLY A 532 13.95 11.65 -9.51
C GLY A 532 12.66 11.63 -10.35
N THR A 533 12.42 10.54 -11.07
CA THR A 533 11.15 10.31 -11.78
C THR A 533 10.61 8.92 -11.48
N MET A 534 9.29 8.80 -11.42
CA MET A 534 8.62 7.51 -11.34
C MET A 534 7.24 7.53 -11.98
N GLY A 535 6.75 6.34 -12.34
CA GLY A 535 5.37 6.15 -12.74
C GLY A 535 5.03 4.69 -13.01
N TRP A 536 3.74 4.42 -13.22
CA TRP A 536 3.23 3.12 -13.64
C TRP A 536 2.50 3.27 -14.98
N SER A 537 2.58 2.27 -15.86
CA SER A 537 1.93 2.33 -17.18
C SER A 537 2.45 3.53 -17.99
N ASN A 538 1.58 4.38 -18.55
CA ASN A 538 2.01 5.59 -19.25
C ASN A 538 2.94 6.51 -18.43
N GLY A 539 2.76 6.57 -17.11
CA GLY A 539 3.68 7.34 -16.26
C GLY A 539 5.10 6.79 -16.27
N SER A 540 5.24 5.46 -16.42
CA SER A 540 6.54 4.84 -16.66
C SER A 540 7.05 5.11 -18.08
N ILE A 541 6.16 5.11 -19.09
CA ILE A 541 6.53 5.44 -20.48
C ILE A 541 7.14 6.84 -20.56
N LEU A 542 6.52 7.82 -19.89
CA LEU A 542 7.03 9.20 -19.80
C LEU A 542 8.27 9.31 -18.91
N SER A 543 8.34 8.57 -17.80
CA SER A 543 9.56 8.49 -16.97
C SER A 543 10.76 7.98 -17.77
N ILE A 544 10.56 6.95 -18.60
CA ILE A 544 11.61 6.43 -19.48
C ILE A 544 11.99 7.49 -20.52
N ALA A 545 11.02 8.10 -21.20
CA ALA A 545 11.27 9.13 -22.19
C ALA A 545 12.13 10.28 -21.61
N LEU A 546 11.81 10.77 -20.41
CA LEU A 546 12.59 11.79 -19.71
C LEU A 546 14.07 11.40 -19.56
N THR A 547 14.38 10.15 -19.21
CA THR A 547 15.78 9.69 -19.09
C THR A 547 16.53 9.58 -20.42
N THR A 548 15.80 9.50 -21.54
CA THR A 548 16.41 9.49 -22.88
C THR A 548 16.63 10.89 -23.46
N GLU A 549 15.86 11.87 -22.97
CA GLU A 549 15.89 13.25 -23.45
C GLU A 549 16.80 14.15 -22.59
N THR A 550 17.07 13.80 -21.33
CA THR A 550 17.95 14.59 -20.46
C THR A 550 18.71 13.77 -19.42
N GLU A 551 19.89 14.27 -19.03
CA GLU A 551 20.78 13.69 -18.01
C GLU A 551 20.49 14.23 -16.59
N ARG A 552 19.46 15.07 -16.44
CA ARG A 552 19.14 15.76 -15.18
C ARG A 552 18.66 14.84 -14.05
N PHE A 553 18.04 13.71 -14.40
CA PHE A 553 17.50 12.75 -13.43
C PHE A 553 18.61 11.88 -12.84
N LYS A 554 18.62 11.77 -11.51
CA LYS A 554 19.59 10.95 -10.77
C LYS A 554 19.05 9.56 -10.44
N VAL A 555 17.76 9.34 -10.64
CA VAL A 555 17.10 8.05 -10.41
C VAL A 555 15.78 7.98 -11.18
N ALA A 556 15.46 6.80 -11.70
CA ALA A 556 14.17 6.50 -12.32
C ALA A 556 13.59 5.18 -11.77
N CYS A 557 12.30 5.17 -11.44
CA CYS A 557 11.54 3.96 -11.09
C CYS A 557 10.41 3.77 -12.10
N CYS A 558 10.54 2.75 -12.95
CA CYS A 558 9.72 2.53 -14.14
C CYS A 558 8.91 1.23 -14.00
N GLY A 559 7.62 1.34 -13.69
CA GLY A 559 6.72 0.20 -13.56
C GLY A 559 5.84 0.01 -14.81
N ALA A 560 5.87 -1.18 -15.42
CA ALA A 560 5.04 -1.52 -16.58
C ALA A 560 5.08 -0.46 -17.71
N GLY A 561 6.28 -0.06 -18.16
CA GLY A 561 6.46 0.97 -19.20
C GLY A 561 7.04 0.45 -20.52
N ASN A 562 6.45 0.89 -21.62
CA ASN A 562 6.89 0.63 -23.00
C ASN A 562 8.21 1.31 -23.35
N VAL A 563 9.03 0.59 -24.12
CA VAL A 563 10.25 1.10 -24.76
C VAL A 563 10.27 0.90 -26.27
N ASN A 564 9.45 -0.02 -26.79
CA ASN A 564 9.43 -0.41 -28.19
C ASN A 564 8.00 -0.48 -28.74
N TRP A 565 7.60 0.57 -29.47
CA TRP A 565 6.29 0.68 -30.08
C TRP A 565 6.07 -0.31 -31.23
N LEU A 566 7.14 -0.84 -31.85
CA LEU A 566 7.01 -1.89 -32.88
C LEU A 566 6.45 -3.18 -32.27
N SER A 567 6.93 -3.53 -31.09
CA SER A 567 6.47 -4.71 -30.35
C SER A 567 5.11 -4.45 -29.68
N ASP A 568 4.86 -3.22 -29.22
CA ASP A 568 3.58 -2.84 -28.59
C ASP A 568 2.39 -3.09 -29.52
N TYR A 569 2.46 -2.62 -30.77
CA TYR A 569 1.43 -2.82 -31.79
C TYR A 569 0.91 -4.27 -31.86
N GLY A 570 1.79 -5.26 -31.72
CA GLY A 570 1.48 -6.68 -31.86
C GLY A 570 1.18 -7.43 -30.55
N ASN A 571 1.75 -6.99 -29.43
CA ASN A 571 1.72 -7.74 -28.17
C ASN A 571 0.86 -7.09 -27.08
N CYS A 572 0.67 -5.76 -27.12
CA CYS A 572 -0.24 -5.08 -26.20
C CYS A 572 -1.68 -5.42 -26.57
N SER A 573 -2.48 -5.77 -25.57
CA SER A 573 -3.88 -6.14 -25.75
C SER A 573 -4.63 -5.12 -26.59
N PHE A 574 -4.40 -3.81 -26.40
CA PHE A 574 -5.04 -2.75 -27.17
C PHE A 574 -4.09 -1.99 -28.11
N GLY A 575 -2.89 -2.53 -28.39
CA GLY A 575 -1.82 -1.88 -29.15
C GLY A 575 -2.26 -1.42 -30.55
N VAL A 576 -3.04 -2.23 -31.26
CA VAL A 576 -3.58 -1.87 -32.59
C VAL A 576 -4.45 -0.60 -32.54
N ALA A 577 -5.29 -0.43 -31.53
CA ALA A 577 -6.12 0.76 -31.40
C ALA A 577 -5.27 1.97 -31.00
N PHE A 578 -4.42 1.78 -29.99
CA PHE A 578 -3.57 2.82 -29.43
C PHE A 578 -2.60 3.39 -30.46
N ASP A 579 -1.87 2.52 -31.13
CA ASP A 579 -0.78 2.92 -32.00
C ASP A 579 -1.26 3.54 -33.31
N ASN A 580 -2.37 3.05 -33.86
CA ASN A 580 -3.01 3.66 -35.03
C ASN A 580 -3.54 5.08 -34.76
N LEU A 581 -3.78 5.39 -33.49
CA LEU A 581 -4.20 6.71 -33.06
C LEU A 581 -2.99 7.59 -32.77
N TYR A 582 -2.16 7.22 -31.80
CA TYR A 582 -1.08 8.05 -31.28
C TYR A 582 0.18 8.06 -32.14
N PHE A 583 0.44 6.99 -32.91
CA PHE A 583 1.63 6.82 -33.76
C PHE A 583 1.30 6.82 -35.26
N LYS A 584 0.23 7.55 -35.64
CA LYS A 584 -0.18 7.91 -37.01
C LYS A 584 -0.69 6.76 -37.88
N GLY A 585 -0.57 5.50 -37.46
CA GLY A 585 -0.97 4.32 -38.22
C GLY A 585 -0.05 3.13 -37.90
N PRO A 586 -0.12 2.02 -38.66
CA PRO A 586 0.68 0.84 -38.37
C PRO A 586 2.16 1.03 -38.75
N TYR A 587 3.06 0.31 -38.09
CA TYR A 587 4.50 0.50 -38.27
C TYR A 587 5.05 0.11 -39.65
N TRP A 588 4.38 -0.74 -40.44
CA TRP A 588 4.81 -1.01 -41.82
C TRP A 588 4.54 0.17 -42.77
N GLU A 589 3.69 1.11 -42.39
CA GLU A 589 3.44 2.37 -43.10
C GLU A 589 4.28 3.52 -42.52
N HIS A 590 4.60 3.48 -41.23
CA HIS A 590 5.26 4.56 -40.50
C HIS A 590 6.54 4.13 -39.73
N LEU A 591 7.31 3.18 -40.27
CA LEU A 591 8.45 2.55 -39.58
C LEU A 591 9.45 3.56 -38.98
N GLU A 592 9.82 4.59 -39.73
CA GLU A 592 10.77 5.61 -39.27
C GLU A 592 10.24 6.37 -38.04
N HIS A 593 8.93 6.66 -38.00
CA HIS A 593 8.29 7.32 -36.87
C HIS A 593 8.29 6.42 -35.62
N TYR A 594 8.01 5.12 -35.78
CA TYR A 594 8.05 4.16 -34.67
C TYR A 594 9.45 4.01 -34.09
N ILE A 595 10.48 3.93 -34.95
CA ILE A 595 11.88 3.88 -34.52
C ILE A 595 12.26 5.17 -33.79
N ALA A 596 11.89 6.34 -34.33
CA ALA A 596 12.21 7.63 -33.72
C ALA A 596 11.51 7.85 -32.37
N SER A 597 10.28 7.35 -32.23
CA SER A 597 9.46 7.53 -31.03
C SER A 597 9.76 6.50 -29.94
N SER A 598 10.28 5.33 -30.30
CA SER A 598 10.58 4.25 -29.34
C SER A 598 11.82 4.57 -28.49
N PRO A 599 11.71 4.71 -27.15
CA PRO A 599 12.85 4.97 -26.28
C PRO A 599 13.98 3.94 -26.39
N LEU A 600 13.67 2.69 -26.77
CA LEU A 600 14.63 1.61 -26.96
C LEU A 600 15.82 2.03 -27.83
N PHE A 601 15.58 2.75 -28.93
CA PHE A 601 16.61 3.17 -29.87
C PHE A 601 17.42 4.39 -29.38
N LYS A 602 17.09 4.93 -28.20
CA LYS A 602 17.79 6.04 -27.53
C LYS A 602 18.47 5.62 -26.22
N MET A 603 18.42 4.33 -25.86
CA MET A 603 18.94 3.83 -24.57
C MET A 603 20.45 4.06 -24.38
N ASN A 604 21.21 4.22 -25.47
CA ASN A 604 22.61 4.59 -25.40
C ASN A 604 22.84 5.99 -24.77
N LYS A 605 21.82 6.83 -24.62
CA LYS A 605 21.91 8.14 -23.94
C LYS A 605 21.66 8.04 -22.43
N VAL A 606 21.07 6.95 -21.96
CA VAL A 606 20.61 6.86 -20.57
C VAL A 606 21.80 6.63 -19.63
N ILE A 607 22.02 7.59 -18.73
CA ILE A 607 22.98 7.50 -17.62
C ILE A 607 22.29 7.51 -16.24
N THR A 608 20.96 7.42 -16.24
CA THR A 608 20.15 7.44 -15.01
C THR A 608 20.09 6.03 -14.42
N PRO A 609 20.37 5.84 -13.12
CA PRO A 609 20.08 4.59 -12.42
C PRO A 609 18.59 4.23 -12.48
N THR A 610 18.25 3.06 -13.03
CA THR A 610 16.86 2.71 -13.36
C THR A 610 16.42 1.41 -12.68
N LEU A 611 15.30 1.46 -11.97
CA LEU A 611 14.56 0.30 -11.49
C LEU A 611 13.40 0.01 -12.43
N ILE A 612 13.25 -1.24 -12.85
CA ILE A 612 12.20 -1.71 -13.76
C ILE A 612 11.36 -2.75 -13.02
N ILE A 613 10.03 -2.64 -13.07
CA ILE A 613 9.11 -3.56 -12.38
C ILE A 613 7.96 -3.96 -13.30
N PHE A 614 7.68 -5.27 -13.42
CA PHE A 614 6.59 -5.81 -14.24
C PHE A 614 5.89 -6.99 -13.56
N GLY A 615 4.61 -7.18 -13.85
CA GLY A 615 3.92 -8.46 -13.65
C GLY A 615 4.05 -9.33 -14.90
N ASP A 616 4.37 -10.62 -14.76
CA ASP A 616 4.63 -11.50 -15.91
C ASP A 616 3.39 -11.84 -16.77
N SER A 617 2.20 -11.55 -16.25
CA SER A 617 0.91 -11.80 -16.90
C SER A 617 0.25 -10.50 -17.36
N ASP A 618 1.03 -9.43 -17.44
CA ASP A 618 0.58 -8.13 -17.94
C ASP A 618 0.35 -8.16 -19.45
N THR A 619 -0.90 -7.98 -19.88
CA THR A 619 -1.29 -7.88 -21.29
C THR A 619 -1.56 -6.43 -21.71
N THR A 620 -1.50 -5.47 -20.79
CA THR A 620 -1.63 -4.03 -21.09
C THR A 620 -0.29 -3.44 -21.49
N VAL A 621 0.76 -3.75 -20.74
CA VAL A 621 2.15 -3.51 -21.17
C VAL A 621 2.89 -4.84 -21.07
N PRO A 622 3.08 -5.55 -22.19
CA PRO A 622 3.70 -6.87 -22.19
C PRO A 622 5.08 -6.85 -21.52
N THR A 623 5.37 -7.90 -20.75
CA THR A 623 6.61 -8.02 -19.96
C THR A 623 7.88 -7.95 -20.80
N GLU A 624 7.80 -8.33 -22.07
CA GLU A 624 8.86 -8.21 -23.07
C GLU A 624 9.40 -6.78 -23.16
N GLN A 625 8.56 -5.75 -22.98
CA GLN A 625 8.98 -4.34 -22.91
C GLN A 625 9.98 -4.11 -21.75
N GLY A 626 9.72 -4.73 -20.60
CA GLY A 626 10.61 -4.70 -19.43
C GLY A 626 11.94 -5.41 -19.70
N TYR A 627 11.92 -6.56 -20.37
CA TYR A 627 13.13 -7.27 -20.76
C TYR A 627 13.97 -6.49 -21.78
N GLU A 628 13.36 -5.91 -22.81
CA GLU A 628 14.05 -5.07 -23.78
C GLU A 628 14.71 -3.86 -23.12
N HIS A 629 13.99 -3.19 -22.22
CA HIS A 629 14.51 -2.06 -21.45
C HIS A 629 15.69 -2.48 -20.55
N TYR A 630 15.53 -3.54 -19.78
CA TYR A 630 16.58 -4.05 -18.89
C TYR A 630 17.82 -4.46 -19.67
N ARG A 631 17.66 -5.23 -20.75
CA ARG A 631 18.79 -5.73 -21.54
C ARG A 631 19.52 -4.60 -22.25
N ALA A 632 18.81 -3.60 -22.77
CA ALA A 632 19.45 -2.43 -23.36
C ALA A 632 20.35 -1.72 -22.32
N LEU A 633 19.82 -1.36 -21.15
CA LEU A 633 20.62 -0.67 -20.13
C LEU A 633 21.72 -1.55 -19.53
N GLN A 634 21.44 -2.84 -19.31
CA GLN A 634 22.41 -3.81 -18.79
C GLN A 634 23.61 -3.91 -19.74
N GLN A 635 23.39 -4.00 -21.05
CA GLN A 635 24.47 -4.14 -22.02
C GLN A 635 25.21 -2.83 -22.29
N MET A 636 24.57 -1.68 -22.08
CA MET A 636 25.23 -0.37 -22.21
C MET A 636 26.16 -0.06 -21.03
N GLU A 637 25.86 -0.58 -19.84
CA GLU A 637 26.64 -0.42 -18.60
C GLU A 637 26.96 1.04 -18.21
N LYS A 638 26.16 2.00 -18.70
CA LYS A 638 26.35 3.43 -18.40
C LYS A 638 25.83 3.84 -17.03
N ALA A 639 24.86 3.09 -16.50
CA ALA A 639 24.26 3.32 -15.19
C ALA A 639 23.75 1.99 -14.60
N PRO A 640 23.61 1.90 -13.26
CA PRO A 640 23.00 0.75 -12.62
C PRO A 640 21.56 0.53 -13.09
N VAL A 641 21.21 -0.71 -13.42
CA VAL A 641 19.85 -1.11 -13.74
C VAL A 641 19.44 -2.33 -12.95
N ARG A 642 18.19 -2.39 -12.52
CA ARG A 642 17.60 -3.57 -11.87
C ARG A 642 16.22 -3.86 -12.44
N PHE A 643 15.92 -5.14 -12.63
CA PHE A 643 14.62 -5.60 -13.08
C PHE A 643 13.99 -6.54 -12.04
N VAL A 644 12.77 -6.24 -11.62
CA VAL A 644 11.97 -7.04 -10.68
C VAL A 644 10.73 -7.54 -11.41
N LEU A 645 10.64 -8.85 -11.59
CA LEU A 645 9.49 -9.52 -12.19
C LEU A 645 8.59 -10.10 -11.10
N MET A 646 7.27 -9.87 -11.20
CA MET A 646 6.25 -10.30 -10.25
C MET A 646 5.39 -11.43 -10.84
N PRO A 647 5.58 -12.69 -10.41
CA PRO A 647 4.93 -13.82 -11.06
C PRO A 647 3.42 -13.93 -10.84
N GLY A 648 2.69 -14.22 -11.91
CA GLY A 648 1.23 -14.33 -11.98
C GLY A 648 0.49 -13.01 -11.80
N GLU A 649 1.19 -11.88 -11.91
CA GLU A 649 0.57 -10.56 -11.76
C GLU A 649 0.18 -9.97 -13.12
N PRO A 650 -1.05 -9.46 -13.27
CA PRO A 650 -1.44 -8.69 -14.43
C PRO A 650 -0.97 -7.23 -14.30
N HIS A 651 -1.45 -6.34 -15.18
CA HIS A 651 -1.08 -4.92 -15.20
C HIS A 651 -1.28 -4.18 -13.87
N SER A 652 -2.30 -4.56 -13.09
CA SER A 652 -2.51 -4.06 -11.72
C SER A 652 -2.15 -5.16 -10.73
N LEU A 653 -1.18 -4.90 -9.87
CA LEU A 653 -0.72 -5.87 -8.88
C LEU A 653 -1.84 -6.24 -7.90
N ARG A 654 -2.16 -7.52 -7.81
CA ARG A 654 -3.22 -8.08 -6.96
C ARG A 654 -2.69 -8.59 -5.63
N LYS A 655 -1.50 -9.20 -5.59
CA LYS A 655 -0.94 -9.76 -4.36
C LYS A 655 -0.37 -8.68 -3.47
N ILE A 656 -0.73 -8.72 -2.19
CA ILE A 656 -0.28 -7.73 -1.19
C ILE A 656 1.24 -7.73 -1.05
N SER A 657 1.87 -8.91 -1.05
CA SER A 657 3.32 -9.06 -0.99
C SER A 657 4.04 -8.42 -2.18
N HIS A 658 3.45 -8.46 -3.38
CA HIS A 658 4.03 -7.84 -4.56
C HIS A 658 3.83 -6.32 -4.57
N GLN A 659 2.66 -5.84 -4.13
CA GLN A 659 2.43 -4.41 -3.91
C GLN A 659 3.42 -3.82 -2.89
N LYS A 660 3.61 -4.49 -1.75
CA LYS A 660 4.64 -4.13 -0.76
C LYS A 660 6.03 -4.16 -1.37
N ARG A 661 6.40 -5.25 -2.03
CA ARG A 661 7.74 -5.43 -2.62
C ARG A 661 8.06 -4.33 -3.64
N LYS A 662 7.11 -3.93 -4.49
CA LYS A 662 7.28 -2.83 -5.43
C LYS A 662 7.69 -1.55 -4.69
N MET A 663 6.86 -1.09 -3.75
CA MET A 663 7.12 0.13 -3.00
C MET A 663 8.46 0.09 -2.26
N GLU A 664 8.78 -1.03 -1.62
CA GLU A 664 10.05 -1.20 -0.90
C GLU A 664 11.28 -1.13 -1.82
N GLU A 665 11.22 -1.74 -3.02
CA GLU A 665 12.31 -1.70 -3.99
C GLU A 665 12.52 -0.28 -4.52
N GLU A 666 11.43 0.43 -4.83
CA GLU A 666 11.49 1.82 -5.30
C GLU A 666 12.02 2.75 -4.21
N LEU A 667 11.51 2.65 -2.98
CA LEU A 667 11.99 3.44 -1.85
C LEU A 667 13.49 3.18 -1.59
N ALA A 668 13.93 1.92 -1.61
CA ALA A 668 15.35 1.59 -1.46
C ALA A 668 16.21 2.14 -2.61
N TRP A 669 15.66 2.17 -3.83
CA TRP A 669 16.34 2.74 -5.00
C TRP A 669 16.48 4.26 -4.91
N PHE A 670 15.41 4.97 -4.49
CA PHE A 670 15.46 6.40 -4.19
C PHE A 670 16.45 6.71 -3.06
N ASP A 671 16.43 5.93 -1.99
CA ASP A 671 17.35 6.10 -0.85
C ASP A 671 18.80 6.06 -1.30
N LYS A 672 19.14 5.07 -2.12
CA LYS A 672 20.49 4.89 -2.63
C LYS A 672 20.93 5.99 -3.60
N TYR A 673 20.10 6.34 -4.58
CA TYR A 673 20.53 7.15 -5.73
C TYR A 673 20.13 8.63 -5.68
N LEU A 674 19.10 8.98 -4.89
CA LEU A 674 18.63 10.37 -4.76
C LEU A 674 18.98 10.96 -3.39
N PHE A 675 18.76 10.18 -2.33
CA PHE A 675 18.97 10.65 -0.95
C PHE A 675 20.39 10.35 -0.43
N ASN A 676 21.16 9.51 -1.13
CA ASN A 676 22.47 9.00 -0.70
C ASN A 676 22.42 8.36 0.70
N GLU A 677 21.26 7.82 1.08
CA GLU A 677 21.08 7.03 2.27
C GLU A 677 21.63 5.63 1.99
N LYS A 678 22.38 5.08 2.94
CA LYS A 678 22.75 3.67 2.86
C LYS A 678 21.45 2.88 3.01
N SER A 679 20.98 2.24 1.95
CA SER A 679 19.90 1.27 2.07
C SER A 679 20.31 0.30 3.17
N GLU A 680 19.47 0.17 4.20
CA GLU A 680 19.65 -0.91 5.15
C GLU A 680 19.70 -2.21 4.35
N VAL A 681 20.78 -2.96 4.49
CA VAL A 681 20.85 -4.30 3.92
C VAL A 681 19.71 -5.06 4.57
N LYS A 682 18.62 -5.30 3.81
CA LYS A 682 17.50 -6.08 4.31
C LYS A 682 18.09 -7.36 4.88
N ASN A 683 17.88 -7.54 6.17
CA ASN A 683 18.31 -8.74 6.85
C ASN A 683 17.65 -9.94 6.16
N ARG A 684 18.48 -10.80 5.58
CA ARG A 684 18.09 -12.07 4.94
C ARG A 684 18.50 -13.27 5.76
N SER A 685 19.21 -13.04 6.86
CA SER A 685 20.04 -14.05 7.52
C SER A 685 19.48 -14.38 8.91
N PHE A 686 18.41 -13.71 9.37
CA PHE A 686 17.67 -14.03 10.58
C PHE A 686 16.22 -13.52 10.54
N MET A 687 15.27 -14.23 11.16
CA MET A 687 13.87 -13.84 11.30
C MET A 687 13.72 -12.63 12.22
N GLU A 688 12.68 -11.84 11.99
CA GLU A 688 12.27 -10.82 12.95
C GLU A 688 11.81 -11.46 14.27
N GLY A 689 12.19 -10.88 15.40
CA GLY A 689 11.95 -11.45 16.73
C GLY A 689 12.88 -12.61 17.11
N SER A 690 13.77 -13.04 16.22
CA SER A 690 14.84 -13.98 16.57
C SER A 690 15.79 -13.38 17.62
N PRO A 691 16.56 -14.20 18.35
CA PRO A 691 17.57 -13.74 19.29
C PRO A 691 18.54 -12.70 18.68
N MET A 692 18.92 -12.86 17.40
CA MET A 692 19.78 -11.92 16.68
C MET A 692 19.11 -10.56 16.48
N ASP A 693 17.84 -10.55 16.08
CA ASP A 693 17.05 -9.33 15.92
C ASP A 693 16.83 -8.61 17.25
N ILE A 694 16.52 -9.35 18.31
CA ILE A 694 16.31 -8.78 19.65
C ILE A 694 17.59 -8.14 20.19
N MET A 695 18.75 -8.79 20.04
CA MET A 695 20.03 -8.27 20.55
C MET A 695 20.49 -7.02 19.81
N LEU A 696 20.34 -6.98 18.48
CA LEU A 696 20.62 -5.77 17.69
C LEU A 696 19.72 -4.60 18.09
N LYS A 697 18.49 -4.86 18.56
CA LYS A 697 17.53 -3.84 19.02
C LYS A 697 17.72 -3.39 20.48
N LYS A 698 18.44 -4.13 21.34
CA LYS A 698 18.50 -3.95 22.81
C LYS A 698 19.85 -3.46 23.38
N SER A 699 20.50 -2.46 22.78
CA SER A 699 21.68 -1.84 23.40
C SER A 699 21.30 -0.87 24.55
N ASP A 700 20.98 -1.39 25.74
CA ASP A 700 20.67 -0.56 26.93
C ASP A 700 21.10 -1.25 28.25
N PHE A 701 22.40 -1.57 28.39
CA PHE A 701 23.00 -2.08 29.64
C PHE A 701 23.58 -0.93 30.50
N SER A 702 23.81 -1.19 31.80
CA SER A 702 24.49 -0.22 32.69
C SER A 702 26.01 -0.32 32.55
N TYR A 703 26.64 0.80 32.18
CA TYR A 703 28.08 0.92 31.99
C TYR A 703 28.69 2.00 32.91
N ASP A 704 29.98 1.87 33.22
CA ASP A 704 30.78 2.84 33.98
C ASP A 704 31.11 4.16 33.26
N GLY A 705 30.50 4.42 32.10
CA GLY A 705 30.83 5.55 31.21
C GLY A 705 32.15 5.39 30.44
N LYS A 706 32.87 4.27 30.61
CA LYS A 706 34.10 3.89 29.88
C LYS A 706 33.95 2.54 29.15
N GLY A 707 32.76 1.95 29.16
CA GLY A 707 32.41 0.72 28.45
C GLY A 707 32.57 -0.57 29.27
N ASN A 708 32.80 -0.48 30.59
CA ASN A 708 32.84 -1.67 31.45
C ASN A 708 31.50 -1.94 32.12
N LEU A 709 31.12 -3.21 32.22
CA LEU A 709 29.86 -3.67 32.80
C LEU A 709 29.87 -3.64 34.32
N GLY A 710 28.79 -3.12 34.88
CA GLY A 710 28.55 -3.10 36.32
C GLY A 710 28.01 -1.77 36.80
N VAL A 711 27.92 -1.63 38.11
CA VAL A 711 27.44 -0.41 38.77
C VAL A 711 28.63 0.28 39.43
N ILE A 712 28.76 1.60 39.22
CA ILE A 712 29.73 2.39 39.99
C ILE A 712 29.19 2.63 41.39
N TYR A 713 29.90 2.12 42.40
CA TYR A 713 29.61 2.35 43.81
C TYR A 713 30.84 2.96 44.48
N LYS A 714 30.77 4.21 44.95
CA LYS A 714 31.91 4.92 45.58
C LYS A 714 33.22 4.79 44.78
N ASP A 715 33.15 5.11 43.49
CA ASP A 715 34.28 5.09 42.53
C ASP A 715 34.90 3.71 42.22
N ILE A 716 34.29 2.61 42.67
CA ILE A 716 34.66 1.24 42.28
C ILE A 716 33.57 0.60 41.43
N LEU A 717 33.98 -0.15 40.40
CA LEU A 717 33.09 -0.93 39.56
C LEU A 717 32.77 -2.26 40.25
N ILE A 718 31.50 -2.44 40.61
CA ILE A 718 31.02 -3.66 41.27
C ILE A 718 30.03 -4.42 40.36
N PRO A 719 29.86 -5.74 40.58
CA PRO A 719 28.87 -6.52 39.85
C PRO A 719 27.46 -5.94 40.00
N GLU A 720 26.73 -5.80 38.89
CA GLU A 720 25.30 -5.52 38.93
C GLU A 720 24.58 -6.77 39.49
N THR A 721 23.62 -6.57 40.40
CA THR A 721 22.83 -7.68 40.95
C THR A 721 21.35 -7.52 40.59
N VAL A 722 20.69 -8.65 40.37
CA VAL A 722 19.26 -8.74 40.07
C VAL A 722 18.54 -9.58 41.12
N GLU A 723 17.25 -9.31 41.33
CA GLU A 723 16.43 -10.15 42.21
C GLU A 723 15.96 -11.40 41.48
N TYR A 724 16.39 -12.56 41.98
CA TYR A 724 16.14 -13.89 41.43
C TYR A 724 15.85 -14.89 42.56
N GLU A 725 14.69 -15.55 42.52
CA GLU A 725 14.23 -16.47 43.56
C GLU A 725 14.36 -15.96 45.02
N GLY A 726 14.17 -14.64 45.23
CA GLY A 726 14.27 -14.01 46.55
C GLY A 726 15.71 -13.67 47.00
N LEU A 727 16.72 -14.03 46.20
CA LEU A 727 18.12 -13.67 46.38
C LEU A 727 18.50 -12.49 45.45
N LYS A 728 19.56 -11.76 45.80
CA LYS A 728 20.19 -10.80 44.89
C LYS A 728 21.44 -11.43 44.29
N VAL A 729 21.36 -11.84 43.03
CA VAL A 729 22.43 -12.60 42.35
C VAL A 729 23.11 -11.69 41.34
N GLY A 730 24.43 -11.83 41.19
CA GLY A 730 25.17 -11.17 40.11
C GLY A 730 24.53 -11.46 38.76
N ARG A 731 24.24 -10.41 37.99
CA ARG A 731 23.63 -10.50 36.67
C ARG A 731 24.53 -11.28 35.68
N PHE A 732 25.84 -11.22 35.88
CA PHE A 732 26.89 -11.91 35.12
C PHE A 732 27.95 -12.49 36.09
N GLU A 733 28.88 -13.30 35.58
CA GLU A 733 30.12 -13.64 36.29
C GLU A 733 30.95 -12.38 36.59
N VAL A 734 31.81 -12.46 37.62
CA VAL A 734 32.69 -11.33 37.96
C VAL A 734 33.64 -11.06 36.79
N THR A 735 33.60 -9.85 36.26
CA THR A 735 34.44 -9.47 35.10
C THR A 735 35.87 -9.14 35.51
N ARG A 736 36.79 -9.14 34.55
CA ARG A 736 38.19 -8.75 34.75
C ARG A 736 38.30 -7.31 35.26
N SER A 737 37.50 -6.37 34.75
CA SER A 737 37.48 -4.98 35.25
C SER A 737 36.97 -4.89 36.68
N GLN A 738 35.97 -5.68 37.05
CA GLN A 738 35.47 -5.75 38.43
C GLN A 738 36.50 -6.40 39.36
N PHE A 739 37.22 -7.43 38.91
CA PHE A 739 38.28 -8.08 39.67
C PHE A 739 39.56 -7.23 39.76
N GLU A 740 39.86 -6.44 38.74
CA GLU A 740 40.99 -5.49 38.76
C GLU A 740 40.77 -4.37 39.77
N ALA A 741 39.52 -3.97 40.04
CA ALA A 741 39.19 -3.06 41.14
C ALA A 741 39.63 -3.62 42.50
N PHE A 742 39.47 -4.94 42.71
CA PHE A 742 39.98 -5.64 43.89
C PHE A 742 41.52 -5.68 43.93
N LEU A 743 42.17 -6.03 42.81
CA LEU A 743 43.63 -6.10 42.73
C LEU A 743 44.33 -4.75 42.97
N LYS A 744 43.71 -3.64 42.54
CA LYS A 744 44.23 -2.28 42.78
C LYS A 744 44.39 -1.96 44.27
N GLU A 745 43.51 -2.50 45.10
CA GLU A 745 43.56 -2.32 46.56
C GLU A 745 44.31 -3.44 47.30
N ASN A 746 44.60 -4.56 46.61
CA ASN A 746 45.28 -5.74 47.16
C ASN A 746 46.50 -6.11 46.30
N LYS A 747 47.50 -5.22 46.27
CA LYS A 747 48.66 -5.33 45.36
C LYS A 747 49.54 -6.55 45.60
N ASP A 748 49.53 -7.11 46.81
CA ASP A 748 50.31 -8.31 47.16
C ASP A 748 49.51 -9.61 46.94
N PHE A 749 48.33 -9.52 46.33
CA PHE A 749 47.49 -10.69 46.06
C PHE A 749 48.14 -11.61 45.03
N ASP A 750 48.10 -12.92 45.29
CA ASP A 750 48.65 -13.91 44.37
C ASP A 750 47.81 -14.00 43.09
N THR A 751 48.34 -13.46 41.99
CA THR A 751 47.73 -13.52 40.66
C THR A 751 48.18 -14.73 39.84
N THR A 752 49.02 -15.62 40.39
CA THR A 752 49.51 -16.81 39.70
C THR A 752 48.34 -17.68 39.22
N GLY A 753 48.33 -18.02 37.93
CA GLY A 753 47.27 -18.85 37.33
C GLY A 753 46.05 -18.08 36.81
N LEU A 754 45.90 -16.78 37.11
CA LEU A 754 44.87 -15.95 36.48
C LEU A 754 45.18 -15.75 35.00
N ILE A 755 44.20 -15.98 34.13
CA ILE A 755 44.38 -15.90 32.69
C ILE A 755 44.46 -14.44 32.24
N ASP A 756 45.44 -14.13 31.38
CA ASP A 756 45.73 -12.80 30.83
C ASP A 756 45.99 -11.71 31.89
N CYS A 757 46.37 -12.09 33.12
CA CYS A 757 46.75 -11.18 34.18
C CYS A 757 48.28 -11.08 34.29
N LYS A 758 48.81 -9.86 34.27
CA LYS A 758 50.23 -9.58 34.51
C LYS A 758 50.37 -8.33 35.37
N GLU A 759 51.21 -8.40 36.42
CA GLU A 759 51.47 -7.26 37.32
C GLU A 759 50.18 -6.62 37.88
N ASN A 760 49.22 -7.45 38.30
CA ASN A 760 47.92 -7.04 38.86
C ASN A 760 47.02 -6.26 37.88
N SER A 761 47.23 -6.41 36.57
CA SER A 761 46.38 -5.85 35.53
C SER A 761 46.04 -6.88 34.46
N PHE A 762 44.83 -6.83 33.94
CA PHE A 762 44.40 -7.70 32.85
C PHE A 762 44.70 -7.07 31.49
N LYS A 763 44.89 -7.91 30.47
CA LYS A 763 45.10 -7.46 29.09
C LYS A 763 44.04 -6.43 28.66
N GLY A 764 44.48 -5.28 28.15
CA GLY A 764 43.61 -4.21 27.67
C GLY A 764 42.60 -4.69 26.62
N GLY A 765 41.38 -4.15 26.68
CA GLY A 765 40.26 -4.57 25.81
C GLY A 765 39.51 -5.82 26.27
N THR A 766 39.91 -6.45 27.38
CA THR A 766 39.25 -7.64 27.93
C THR A 766 38.44 -7.37 29.20
N GLY A 767 38.13 -6.10 29.48
CA GLY A 767 37.55 -5.67 30.76
C GLY A 767 36.23 -6.35 31.13
N ASN A 768 35.39 -6.64 30.14
CA ASN A 768 34.10 -7.30 30.34
C ASN A 768 34.17 -8.84 30.33
N TYR A 769 35.34 -9.44 30.05
CA TYR A 769 35.48 -10.89 30.10
C TYR A 769 35.41 -11.38 31.54
N PRO A 770 34.92 -12.60 31.82
CA PRO A 770 35.01 -13.15 33.16
C PRO A 770 36.47 -13.29 33.60
N VAL A 771 36.71 -13.10 34.90
CA VAL A 771 37.97 -13.52 35.49
C VAL A 771 38.04 -15.06 35.50
N SER A 772 39.13 -15.62 34.98
CA SER A 772 39.31 -17.06 34.84
C SER A 772 40.69 -17.52 35.28
N GLY A 773 40.86 -18.83 35.53
CA GLY A 773 42.05 -19.34 36.21
C GLY A 773 41.97 -19.18 37.73
N ILE A 774 40.76 -19.04 38.27
CA ILE A 774 40.53 -18.72 39.67
C ILE A 774 40.26 -19.99 40.49
N ASN A 775 40.81 -20.04 41.70
CA ASN A 775 40.53 -21.10 42.68
C ASN A 775 39.62 -20.59 43.81
N LEU A 776 39.22 -21.49 44.71
CA LEU A 776 38.25 -21.18 45.77
C LEU A 776 38.73 -20.05 46.69
N GLU A 777 40.01 -20.08 47.06
CA GLU A 777 40.61 -19.10 47.97
C GLU A 777 40.57 -17.69 47.36
N LYS A 778 40.90 -17.57 46.06
CA LYS A 778 40.91 -16.29 45.36
C LYS A 778 39.50 -15.73 45.14
N ALA A 779 38.53 -16.59 44.82
CA ALA A 779 37.14 -16.19 44.65
C ALA A 779 36.50 -15.73 45.98
N ARG A 780 36.83 -16.42 47.10
CA ARG A 780 36.41 -16.00 48.45
C ARG A 780 37.01 -14.66 48.87
N ALA A 781 38.31 -14.47 48.63
CA ALA A 781 38.98 -13.20 48.94
C ALA A 781 38.31 -12.00 48.26
N TYR A 782 37.86 -12.16 47.01
CA TYR A 782 37.08 -11.12 46.32
C TYR A 782 35.73 -10.87 46.97
N CYS A 783 34.98 -11.92 47.35
CA CYS A 783 33.68 -11.78 48.02
C CYS A 783 33.82 -11.09 49.39
N ASP A 784 34.85 -11.43 50.16
CA ASP A 784 35.14 -10.82 51.46
C ASP A 784 35.48 -9.34 51.30
N TRP A 785 36.30 -9.00 50.30
CA TRP A 785 36.62 -7.62 49.96
C TRP A 785 35.38 -6.83 49.54
N LEU A 786 34.57 -7.37 48.64
CA LEU A 786 33.34 -6.73 48.15
C LEU A 786 32.36 -6.51 49.31
N SER A 787 32.29 -7.46 50.24
CA SER A 787 31.46 -7.34 51.44
C SER A 787 31.90 -6.19 52.34
N ASN A 788 33.20 -6.12 52.63
CA ASN A 788 33.77 -5.05 53.43
C ASN A 788 33.61 -3.67 52.80
N LYS A 789 33.67 -3.59 51.46
CA LYS A 789 33.56 -2.32 50.71
C LYS A 789 32.14 -1.78 50.65
N THR A 790 31.17 -2.65 50.44
CA THR A 790 29.78 -2.26 50.22
C THR A 790 28.98 -2.18 51.52
N GLY A 791 29.37 -2.95 52.54
CA GLY A 791 28.59 -3.14 53.77
C GLY A 791 27.50 -4.21 53.65
N ASN A 792 27.32 -4.80 52.46
CA ASN A 792 26.41 -5.93 52.23
C ASN A 792 27.20 -7.23 52.23
N LYS A 793 26.61 -8.35 52.63
CA LYS A 793 27.31 -9.63 52.65
C LYS A 793 27.25 -10.31 51.29
N TYR A 794 28.39 -10.50 50.65
CA TYR A 794 28.56 -11.23 49.40
C TYR A 794 29.21 -12.59 49.64
N ARG A 795 28.76 -13.60 48.93
CA ARG A 795 29.32 -14.95 48.96
C ARG A 795 29.32 -15.59 47.57
N LEU A 796 30.04 -16.71 47.46
CA LEU A 796 29.86 -17.65 46.35
C LEU A 796 28.50 -18.35 46.47
N PRO A 797 27.90 -18.75 45.34
CA PRO A 797 26.69 -19.57 45.37
C PRO A 797 26.96 -20.95 45.98
N GLU A 798 25.94 -21.54 46.60
CA GLU A 798 25.99 -22.92 47.07
C GLU A 798 25.80 -23.89 45.90
N SER A 799 26.41 -25.08 45.95
CA SER A 799 26.35 -26.06 44.86
C SER A 799 24.92 -26.48 44.51
N LYS A 800 24.04 -26.54 45.53
CA LYS A 800 22.61 -26.82 45.34
C LYS A 800 21.84 -25.65 44.71
N GLU A 801 22.22 -24.41 45.01
CA GLU A 801 21.66 -23.22 44.35
C GLU A 801 22.03 -23.26 42.87
N MET A 802 23.31 -23.52 42.55
CA MET A 802 23.79 -23.66 41.18
C MET A 802 23.12 -24.82 40.44
N GLU A 803 23.08 -26.03 41.01
CA GLU A 803 22.41 -27.19 40.38
C GLU A 803 20.95 -26.91 40.03
N LYS A 804 20.25 -26.15 40.89
CA LYS A 804 18.85 -25.76 40.66
C LYS A 804 18.76 -24.73 39.54
N TRP A 805 19.51 -23.63 39.61
CA TRP A 805 19.53 -22.58 38.56
C TRP A 805 19.88 -23.17 37.18
N LEU A 806 20.80 -24.14 37.14
CA LEU A 806 21.20 -24.84 35.92
C LEU A 806 20.09 -25.72 35.33
N LYS A 807 19.21 -26.30 36.17
CA LYS A 807 18.12 -27.17 35.74
C LYS A 807 16.94 -26.40 35.14
N ASP A 808 16.75 -25.16 35.58
CA ASP A 808 15.70 -24.25 35.10
C ASP A 808 16.06 -23.62 33.74
N CYS A 809 17.33 -23.74 33.29
CA CYS A 809 17.86 -23.33 31.99
C CYS A 809 17.77 -24.40 30.86
N ASN A 810 16.67 -25.13 30.73
CA ASN A 810 16.49 -26.07 29.61
C ASN A 810 15.91 -25.38 28.35
N GLY A 811 16.76 -24.85 27.47
CA GLY A 811 16.39 -24.29 26.16
C GLY A 811 17.31 -24.72 25.01
N ASN A 812 16.97 -24.43 23.76
CA ASN A 812 17.67 -24.98 22.58
C ASN A 812 19.16 -24.59 22.48
N GLU A 813 19.97 -25.40 21.80
CA GLU A 813 21.39 -25.11 21.53
C GLU A 813 21.53 -23.75 20.82
N ASN A 814 22.40 -22.86 21.33
CA ASN A 814 22.88 -21.65 20.64
C ASN A 814 23.55 -22.06 19.32
N THR A 815 22.75 -22.22 18.27
CA THR A 815 23.17 -22.51 16.90
C THR A 815 22.87 -21.27 16.05
N LEU A 816 23.49 -21.19 14.87
CA LEU A 816 23.09 -20.18 13.90
C LEU A 816 21.59 -20.29 13.58
N ASP A 817 21.02 -21.51 13.60
CA ASP A 817 19.58 -21.75 13.44
C ASP A 817 18.72 -21.12 14.53
N TYR A 818 19.18 -21.17 15.79
CA TYR A 818 18.48 -20.52 16.92
C TYR A 818 18.58 -19.00 16.80
N TRP A 819 19.77 -18.46 16.53
CA TRP A 819 19.98 -17.01 16.38
C TRP A 819 19.25 -16.44 15.19
N SER A 820 19.22 -17.17 14.09
CA SER A 820 18.45 -16.81 12.91
C SER A 820 16.97 -17.08 13.08
N GLY A 821 16.58 -18.00 13.97
CA GLY A 821 15.21 -18.46 14.14
C GLY A 821 14.72 -19.42 13.05
N TYR A 822 15.59 -19.88 12.13
CA TYR A 822 15.28 -20.88 11.10
C TYR A 822 16.53 -21.66 10.71
N SER A 823 16.38 -22.85 10.09
CA SER A 823 17.57 -23.60 9.66
C SER A 823 18.33 -22.91 8.53
N ILE A 824 19.57 -22.50 8.82
CA ILE A 824 20.39 -21.71 7.89
C ILE A 824 21.22 -22.63 6.98
N SER A 825 21.39 -22.20 5.72
CA SER A 825 22.27 -22.89 4.77
C SER A 825 23.74 -22.50 4.97
N PRO A 826 24.70 -23.33 4.52
CA PRO A 826 26.12 -22.99 4.56
C PRO A 826 26.48 -21.66 3.88
N ASP A 827 25.75 -21.25 2.84
CA ASP A 827 26.00 -20.00 2.11
C ASP A 827 25.60 -18.76 2.94
N GLU A 828 24.50 -18.87 3.72
CA GLU A 828 23.98 -17.80 4.60
C GLU A 828 24.86 -17.55 5.83
N ILE A 829 25.72 -18.52 6.20
CA ILE A 829 26.67 -18.38 7.33
C ILE A 829 27.55 -17.15 7.14
N SER A 830 28.07 -16.94 5.92
CA SER A 830 28.97 -15.83 5.61
C SER A 830 28.31 -14.45 5.76
N GLU A 831 27.00 -14.36 5.52
CA GLU A 831 26.23 -13.12 5.71
C GLU A 831 25.92 -12.86 7.18
N LEU A 832 25.65 -13.92 7.95
CA LEU A 832 25.47 -13.88 9.41
C LEU A 832 26.75 -13.41 10.14
N GLU A 833 27.94 -13.79 9.66
CA GLU A 833 29.21 -13.40 10.27
C GLU A 833 29.37 -11.89 10.45
N ASP A 834 28.85 -11.07 9.53
CA ASP A 834 28.96 -9.61 9.65
C ASP A 834 28.00 -9.02 10.69
N TYR A 835 26.84 -9.65 10.91
CA TYR A 835 25.94 -9.29 12.02
C TYR A 835 26.51 -9.76 13.37
N ILE A 836 27.11 -10.94 13.39
CA ILE A 836 27.84 -11.45 14.55
C ILE A 836 29.00 -10.51 14.91
N LYS A 837 29.82 -10.06 13.94
CA LYS A 837 30.88 -9.07 14.19
C LYS A 837 30.35 -7.74 14.74
N LYS A 838 29.19 -7.27 14.26
CA LYS A 838 28.55 -6.06 14.80
C LYS A 838 28.17 -6.25 16.27
N LEU A 839 27.59 -7.40 16.61
CA LEU A 839 27.27 -7.80 17.98
C LEU A 839 28.53 -7.98 18.85
N GLU A 840 29.61 -8.58 18.32
CA GLU A 840 30.91 -8.70 18.99
C GLU A 840 31.54 -7.33 19.24
N SER A 841 31.40 -6.38 18.30
CA SER A 841 31.90 -5.01 18.42
C SER A 841 31.10 -4.14 19.41
N ALA A 842 29.88 -4.54 19.77
CA ALA A 842 29.01 -3.87 20.74
C ALA A 842 29.38 -4.17 22.21
N GLN A 843 30.67 -4.45 22.48
CA GLN A 843 31.29 -4.64 23.80
C GLN A 843 30.93 -5.95 24.54
N GLY A 844 31.08 -7.09 23.85
CA GLY A 844 31.66 -8.30 24.48
C GLY A 844 30.79 -9.09 25.47
N ILE A 845 29.47 -9.13 25.27
CA ILE A 845 28.54 -9.96 26.07
C ILE A 845 27.95 -11.13 25.25
N ILE A 846 28.27 -11.23 23.96
CA ILE A 846 27.65 -12.23 23.07
C ILE A 846 28.64 -13.35 22.80
N LEU A 847 28.27 -14.59 23.14
CA LEU A 847 29.00 -15.79 22.79
C LEU A 847 28.76 -16.18 21.32
N PRO A 848 29.79 -16.62 20.56
CA PRO A 848 29.65 -17.11 19.20
C PRO A 848 28.67 -18.29 19.10
N CYS A 849 28.08 -18.47 17.91
CA CYS A 849 27.24 -19.63 17.61
C CYS A 849 27.97 -20.96 17.90
N GLY A 850 27.27 -21.86 18.58
CA GLY A 850 27.74 -23.15 19.07
C GLY A 850 27.74 -23.30 20.59
N PHE A 851 27.30 -22.29 21.36
CA PHE A 851 27.47 -22.27 22.82
C PHE A 851 26.23 -21.91 23.65
N PHE A 852 25.48 -22.99 23.96
CA PHE A 852 24.59 -23.23 25.12
C PHE A 852 23.05 -23.12 25.02
N SER A 853 22.42 -23.91 25.91
CA SER A 853 20.98 -24.09 26.18
C SER A 853 20.44 -23.05 27.17
N GLU A 854 19.36 -22.37 26.80
CA GLU A 854 18.80 -21.14 27.40
C GLU A 854 18.36 -21.23 28.88
N SER A 855 18.46 -20.14 29.66
CA SER A 855 17.26 -19.60 30.31
C SER A 855 16.96 -18.18 29.87
N VAL A 856 15.66 -17.90 29.81
CA VAL A 856 15.09 -16.55 29.73
C VAL A 856 14.91 -16.07 31.17
N GLU A 857 15.91 -15.46 31.80
CA GLU A 857 15.71 -14.86 33.12
C GLU A 857 16.74 -13.77 33.48
N LYS A 858 16.50 -13.04 34.58
CA LYS A 858 17.21 -11.80 34.96
C LYS A 858 18.74 -11.95 35.13
N ILE A 859 19.23 -13.19 35.21
CA ILE A 859 20.64 -13.58 35.35
C ILE A 859 21.10 -14.18 34.01
N TYR A 860 22.22 -13.70 33.47
CA TYR A 860 22.76 -14.13 32.18
C TYR A 860 23.94 -15.10 32.33
N ASP A 861 24.29 -15.75 31.22
CA ASP A 861 25.49 -16.61 31.03
C ASP A 861 25.65 -17.80 31.98
N LEU A 862 24.55 -18.29 32.58
CA LEU A 862 24.52 -19.57 33.30
C LEU A 862 24.80 -20.71 32.30
N ASN A 863 25.91 -21.45 32.47
CA ASN A 863 26.51 -22.34 31.47
C ASN A 863 27.00 -21.59 30.23
N GLY A 864 27.90 -20.63 30.34
CA GLY A 864 28.36 -19.83 29.19
C GLY A 864 29.88 -19.74 29.09
N ASN A 865 30.41 -18.69 29.71
CA ASN A 865 31.79 -18.27 29.45
C ASN A 865 32.82 -19.10 30.23
N VAL A 866 32.51 -19.45 31.49
CA VAL A 866 33.36 -20.23 32.41
C VAL A 866 32.49 -21.15 33.26
N SER A 867 33.04 -22.29 33.70
CA SER A 867 32.43 -23.04 34.80
C SER A 867 32.66 -22.30 36.10
N GLU A 868 31.76 -22.45 37.07
CA GLU A 868 31.76 -21.60 38.25
C GLU A 868 32.06 -22.38 39.52
N ILE A 869 32.91 -21.79 40.35
CA ILE A 869 33.27 -22.35 41.64
C ILE A 869 32.21 -22.03 42.69
N CYS A 870 31.71 -23.07 43.34
CA CYS A 870 30.74 -22.98 44.42
C CYS A 870 31.44 -22.80 45.77
N SER A 871 30.66 -22.46 46.79
CA SER A 871 31.15 -22.25 48.16
C SER A 871 31.89 -23.45 48.74
N ASP A 872 31.57 -24.69 48.34
CA ASP A 872 32.23 -25.92 48.81
C ASP A 872 33.49 -26.32 48.00
N GLY A 873 33.85 -25.53 46.97
CA GLY A 873 34.96 -25.81 46.07
C GLY A 873 34.63 -26.71 44.88
N SER A 874 33.39 -27.20 44.79
CA SER A 874 32.92 -27.85 43.57
C SER A 874 32.86 -26.85 42.41
N VAL A 875 33.07 -27.35 41.20
CA VAL A 875 32.96 -26.58 39.96
C VAL A 875 31.74 -27.09 39.22
N THR A 876 30.78 -26.21 39.01
CA THR A 876 29.49 -26.54 38.40
C THR A 876 29.28 -25.74 37.12
N GLY A 877 28.47 -26.29 36.22
CA GLY A 877 28.15 -25.67 34.94
C GLY A 877 29.18 -25.93 33.84
N LEU A 878 28.88 -25.47 32.64
CA LEU A 878 29.65 -25.70 31.42
C LEU A 878 30.43 -24.43 31.03
N SER A 879 31.50 -24.58 30.24
CA SER A 879 32.26 -23.46 29.67
C SER A 879 32.28 -23.52 28.15
N ALA A 880 32.61 -22.39 27.50
CA ALA A 880 32.72 -22.23 26.04
C ALA A 880 33.74 -23.15 25.32
N ARG A 881 34.22 -24.23 25.96
CA ARG A 881 35.04 -25.30 25.35
C ARG A 881 34.67 -26.70 25.84
N HIS A 882 33.62 -26.85 26.63
CA HIS A 882 33.17 -28.15 27.13
C HIS A 882 32.34 -28.89 26.07
N ILE A 883 32.73 -30.13 25.75
CA ILE A 883 32.02 -30.98 24.77
C ILE A 883 31.01 -31.85 25.54
N SER A 884 29.71 -31.64 25.28
CA SER A 884 28.63 -32.44 25.89
C SER A 884 28.45 -33.77 25.15
N ASP A 885 28.84 -34.89 25.78
CA ASP A 885 28.54 -36.25 25.32
C ASP A 885 27.53 -36.92 26.28
N LYS A 886 26.29 -37.10 25.81
CA LYS A 886 25.20 -37.74 26.57
C LYS A 886 25.48 -39.20 26.97
N ARG A 887 26.61 -39.79 26.54
CA ARG A 887 27.04 -41.16 26.83
C ARG A 887 28.14 -41.25 27.90
N GLN A 888 28.63 -40.13 28.45
CA GLN A 888 29.67 -40.12 29.50
C GLN A 888 29.25 -39.33 30.77
N PRO A 889 29.80 -39.65 31.96
CA PRO A 889 29.63 -38.85 33.17
C PRO A 889 30.22 -37.43 33.01
N TYR A 890 29.62 -36.43 33.66
CA TYR A 890 30.13 -35.05 33.66
C TYR A 890 31.57 -34.98 34.19
N ASN A 891 32.43 -34.29 33.45
CA ASN A 891 33.81 -34.02 33.83
C ASN A 891 34.07 -32.50 33.73
N PRO A 892 34.29 -31.77 34.84
CA PRO A 892 34.42 -30.32 34.81
C PRO A 892 35.65 -29.88 34.00
N PRO A 893 35.60 -28.73 33.31
CA PRO A 893 36.74 -28.21 32.58
C PRO A 893 37.87 -27.79 33.54
N GLY A 894 39.10 -27.78 33.04
CA GLY A 894 40.27 -27.39 33.84
C GLY A 894 40.22 -25.94 34.31
N ILE A 895 41.00 -25.63 35.36
CA ILE A 895 41.01 -24.35 36.09
C ILE A 895 41.09 -23.08 35.21
N ASN A 896 41.72 -23.17 34.04
CA ASN A 896 41.83 -22.06 33.07
C ASN A 896 40.46 -21.58 32.54
N TYR A 897 39.42 -22.40 32.69
CA TYR A 897 38.04 -22.11 32.31
C TYR A 897 37.10 -22.08 33.51
N THR A 898 37.65 -21.88 34.71
CA THR A 898 36.90 -21.74 35.96
C THR A 898 36.91 -20.28 36.41
N GLY A 899 35.73 -19.73 36.67
CA GLY A 899 35.45 -18.40 37.21
C GLY A 899 34.45 -18.46 38.35
N PHE A 900 33.75 -17.35 38.63
CA PHE A 900 32.74 -17.29 39.70
C PHE A 900 31.76 -16.12 39.55
N ARG A 901 30.57 -16.28 40.14
CA ARG A 901 29.61 -15.19 40.38
C ARG A 901 29.41 -14.93 41.87
N VAL A 902 28.76 -13.81 42.18
CA VAL A 902 28.47 -13.40 43.55
C VAL A 902 26.97 -13.47 43.86
N VAL A 903 26.64 -13.83 45.10
CA VAL A 903 25.31 -13.74 45.68
C VAL A 903 25.38 -12.76 46.85
N MET A 904 24.50 -11.76 46.85
CA MET A 904 24.35 -10.81 47.93
C MET A 904 23.21 -11.25 48.85
N GLU A 905 23.53 -11.47 50.12
CA GLU A 905 22.55 -11.77 51.16
C GLU A 905 21.82 -10.50 51.58
N LYS A 906 20.51 -10.61 51.85
CA LYS A 906 19.69 -9.51 52.38
C LYS A 906 19.97 -9.25 53.86
#